data_AF-D0LTX5-F1
#
_entry.id   AF-D0LTX5-F1
#
_cell.length_a   1.000
_cell.length_b   1.000
_cell.length_c   1.000
_cell.angle_alpha   90.00
_cell.angle_beta   90.00
_cell.angle_gamma   90.00
#
_symmetry.space_group_name_H-M   'P 1'
#
loop_
_entity.id
_entity.type
_entity.pdbx_description
1 polymer ?
#
loop_
_entity_poly.entity_id
_entity_poly.type
_entity_poly.pdbx_seq_one_letter_code
_entity_poly.pdbx_strand_id
1 'polypeptide(L)'
;MTGHVSQKQTDFATAAPARGGLRFPSLTMTLALGLGLSAAALSGCDGAADDGPGAAPESPCPPDQEYFVENIWTPIVSLSCISCHSDTGAAKSSRLVLREPTEPDFLSENFAIMRALAAEEEGGTSILLSRPSGRHPSGHPGGVLFDIGTIDYEAMAAFVGRVVGDPEACESALDSCESGTPGPRMLRRLSRSEYDRTIVDLLGIEGTYGKSFAADTVVNGFDNNAAALTVTPLLADQVRKAAESLAAEAMANPGAIVPCAASEGRACARSFLESFGERAFRRPLSEDEITGYLGIYDLGDEDGDGAVSEGEFPGAMEVVLSALLQSPSFLYRPELGTSVGDGAYALSSYEIASELSYFLWGSMPDEELLAAAREDALRDPAEIESQARRMLASPKARFAIDRFTEQWLGIDQLATVPKDTMLFPELTPELRQSMLVEAQSLVADIIAEGGSLGELLRASHTFLDQRLADFYGLPAPAEAGAGGFGRVDLGGSERGGLLTLGAILTTHARSNGTSPIHRGKLVRERLLCQHLPPPPPGVNAEPPALDPGLTTRERYRQHSVDEACAGCHELMDPIGFGFEHFDGIGRFRADEGGLAIDASGYVSGVGEKNLEFDGVDDLAAQLAGSPEAHACFALQWTRFAYGVRENSQLSCLVDDVAAQLTPDTRLDDFIVSLALSSHFTARVGKDAAPGEEPGDGGEDPGDGGEDPGDGGEDPGDGGEDPGDGGSSDDLGVAVVTDSMWATGACYSVTVTNESDAELDWQITLSVAGEINNHWNATLTQTGNQAQFGGVDFNDRIAPGATASFGFCEAF
;
A
#
# COMPACT_ATOMS: atom_id res chain seq x y z
N MET A 1 57.07 -35.90 -8.20
CA MET A 1 58.39 -35.72 -8.84
C MET A 1 58.35 -34.41 -9.64
N THR A 2 59.42 -33.61 -9.60
CA THR A 2 59.90 -32.64 -10.63
C THR A 2 58.86 -31.92 -11.53
N GLY A 3 58.82 -30.59 -11.67
CA GLY A 3 59.61 -29.45 -11.18
C GLY A 3 59.19 -28.21 -12.02
N HIS A 4 58.93 -27.02 -11.48
CA HIS A 4 59.86 -25.99 -10.96
C HIS A 4 60.76 -25.29 -12.02
N VAL A 5 60.67 -23.94 -12.06
CA VAL A 5 61.68 -22.94 -12.53
C VAL A 5 61.81 -22.80 -14.08
N SER A 6 61.96 -21.62 -14.70
CA SER A 6 62.44 -20.27 -14.31
C SER A 6 61.63 -19.15 -15.04
N GLN A 7 61.39 -17.91 -14.57
CA GLN A 7 62.33 -16.81 -14.17
C GLN A 7 63.29 -16.40 -15.32
N LYS A 8 63.60 -15.12 -15.65
CA LYS A 8 63.60 -13.77 -15.02
C LYS A 8 63.54 -12.68 -16.13
N GLN A 9 62.97 -11.48 -15.98
CA GLN A 9 63.22 -10.31 -15.09
C GLN A 9 64.37 -9.38 -15.52
N THR A 10 64.03 -8.11 -15.80
CA THR A 10 64.69 -6.83 -15.42
C THR A 10 63.85 -5.68 -16.01
N ASP A 11 63.10 -4.90 -15.23
CA ASP A 11 63.48 -3.85 -14.25
C ASP A 11 63.81 -2.49 -14.90
N PHE A 12 63.01 -1.47 -14.59
CA PHE A 12 63.49 -0.19 -14.04
C PHE A 12 62.33 0.57 -13.36
N ALA A 13 62.58 1.09 -12.16
CA ALA A 13 61.62 1.84 -11.34
C ALA A 13 62.03 3.32 -11.23
N THR A 14 61.09 4.24 -10.93
CA THR A 14 61.06 5.00 -9.64
C THR A 14 60.11 6.22 -9.62
N ALA A 15 59.51 6.41 -8.44
CA ALA A 15 59.17 7.67 -7.76
C ALA A 15 57.98 8.56 -8.22
N ALA A 16 57.25 9.03 -7.21
CA ALA A 16 56.18 10.03 -7.26
C ALA A 16 56.69 11.47 -7.08
N PRO A 17 55.79 12.48 -7.08
CA PRO A 17 55.98 13.68 -6.28
C PRO A 17 54.79 13.98 -5.35
N ALA A 18 55.03 14.83 -4.34
CA ALA A 18 54.07 15.19 -3.30
C ALA A 18 53.82 16.71 -3.20
N ARG A 19 52.63 17.05 -2.66
CA ARG A 19 52.21 18.27 -1.93
C ARG A 19 52.89 19.63 -2.20
N GLY A 20 52.05 20.61 -2.55
CA GLY A 20 52.25 22.06 -2.39
C GLY A 20 51.47 22.82 -3.48
N GLY A 21 50.59 23.79 -3.23
CA GLY A 21 50.26 24.50 -1.99
C GLY A 21 50.36 26.01 -2.20
N LEU A 22 49.32 26.66 -2.73
CA LEU A 22 49.23 28.12 -2.92
C LEU A 22 47.79 28.63 -2.69
N ARG A 23 47.66 29.90 -2.27
CA ARG A 23 46.43 30.56 -1.78
C ARG A 23 45.98 31.71 -2.69
N PHE A 24 44.79 32.25 -2.38
CA PHE A 24 44.23 33.59 -2.68
C PHE A 24 43.37 33.73 -3.95
N PRO A 25 42.38 34.66 -3.98
CA PRO A 25 41.57 35.19 -2.87
C PRO A 25 40.05 35.24 -3.14
N SER A 26 39.24 35.40 -2.09
CA SER A 26 37.81 35.74 -2.20
C SER A 26 37.60 37.15 -2.77
N LEU A 27 36.53 37.34 -3.54
CA LEU A 27 36.01 38.66 -3.90
C LEU A 27 34.59 38.85 -3.33
N THR A 28 34.48 39.63 -2.26
CA THR A 28 33.22 40.26 -1.86
C THR A 28 32.99 41.50 -2.73
N MET A 29 31.78 41.69 -3.26
CA MET A 29 31.42 42.93 -3.96
C MET A 29 30.18 43.57 -3.32
N THR A 30 30.45 44.62 -2.55
CA THR A 30 29.47 45.43 -1.83
C THR A 30 28.64 46.28 -2.80
N LEU A 31 27.31 46.27 -2.66
CA LEU A 31 26.44 47.23 -3.35
C LEU A 31 26.56 48.61 -2.67
N ALA A 32 26.90 49.64 -3.43
CA ALA A 32 27.07 51.01 -2.91
C ALA A 32 26.07 51.98 -3.54
N LEU A 33 25.48 52.86 -2.72
CA LEU A 33 24.55 53.91 -3.15
C LEU A 33 25.21 54.90 -4.13
N GLY A 34 24.43 55.35 -5.13
CA GLY A 34 24.79 56.45 -6.02
C GLY A 34 23.60 57.38 -6.30
N LEU A 35 23.45 58.45 -5.51
CA LEU A 35 22.51 59.55 -5.77
C LEU A 35 23.02 60.46 -6.90
N GLY A 36 22.15 60.87 -7.83
CA GLY A 36 22.50 61.79 -8.92
C GLY A 36 21.28 62.53 -9.48
N LEU A 37 21.13 63.81 -9.10
CA LEU A 37 19.98 64.67 -9.43
C LEU A 37 19.85 64.99 -10.94
N SER A 38 18.61 65.17 -11.38
CA SER A 38 18.23 66.39 -12.12
C SER A 38 16.76 66.74 -11.90
N ALA A 39 16.51 68.01 -11.56
CA ALA A 39 15.19 68.54 -11.24
C ALA A 39 14.77 69.63 -12.23
N ALA A 40 13.46 69.74 -12.45
CA ALA A 40 12.81 70.93 -13.02
C ALA A 40 11.54 71.21 -12.20
N ALA A 41 11.30 72.47 -11.84
CA ALA A 41 10.41 72.85 -10.74
C ALA A 41 9.30 73.86 -11.12
N LEU A 42 8.48 74.19 -10.09
CA LEU A 42 7.33 75.12 -9.99
C LEU A 42 5.99 74.55 -10.51
N SER A 43 4.82 74.80 -9.92
CA SER A 43 4.40 75.46 -8.64
C SER A 43 2.88 75.20 -8.45
N GLY A 44 2.21 75.34 -7.30
CA GLY A 44 2.51 75.84 -5.95
C GLY A 44 1.20 76.27 -5.23
N CYS A 45 1.17 76.21 -3.89
CA CYS A 45 0.18 76.76 -2.93
C CYS A 45 -1.21 76.10 -2.71
N ASP A 46 -1.44 75.81 -1.41
CA ASP A 46 -2.66 75.88 -0.57
C ASP A 46 -3.89 74.97 -0.79
N GLY A 47 -4.30 74.27 0.28
CA GLY A 47 -5.72 73.96 0.52
C GLY A 47 -6.08 72.66 1.26
N ALA A 48 -6.07 72.70 2.61
CA ALA A 48 -6.93 71.96 3.56
C ALA A 48 -7.13 70.42 3.48
N ALA A 49 -7.14 69.81 4.67
CA ALA A 49 -7.38 68.41 4.98
C ALA A 49 -8.67 67.79 4.42
N ASP A 50 -8.60 66.49 4.13
CA ASP A 50 -9.70 65.54 4.30
C ASP A 50 -9.10 64.18 4.73
N ASP A 51 -9.63 63.59 5.80
CA ASP A 51 -9.11 62.36 6.41
C ASP A 51 -9.69 61.12 5.70
N GLY A 52 -8.92 60.51 4.79
CA GLY A 52 -9.22 59.19 4.24
C GLY A 52 -8.96 58.08 5.26
N PRO A 53 -9.79 57.02 5.32
CA PRO A 53 -9.66 55.99 6.35
C PRO A 53 -8.33 55.24 6.20
N GLY A 54 -7.64 55.04 7.32
CA GLY A 54 -6.38 54.31 7.34
C GLY A 54 -6.56 52.88 6.86
N ALA A 55 -5.64 52.42 6.00
CA ALA A 55 -5.45 50.99 5.78
C ALA A 55 -5.15 50.33 7.14
N ALA A 56 -5.84 49.24 7.43
CA ALA A 56 -5.47 48.35 8.52
C ALA A 56 -4.03 47.84 8.27
N PRO A 57 -3.23 47.58 9.31
CA PRO A 57 -1.98 46.85 9.12
C PRO A 57 -2.31 45.49 8.48
N GLU A 58 -1.53 45.09 7.48
CA GLU A 58 -1.65 43.77 6.86
C GLU A 58 -1.48 42.70 7.94
N SER A 59 -2.43 41.77 8.00
CA SER A 59 -2.36 40.63 8.92
C SER A 59 -1.14 39.78 8.55
N PRO A 60 -0.35 39.26 9.51
CA PRO A 60 0.78 38.40 9.22
C PRO A 60 0.39 37.02 8.67
N CYS A 61 -0.91 36.69 8.64
CA CYS A 61 -1.41 35.38 8.25
C CYS A 61 -1.78 35.34 6.75
N PRO A 62 -1.50 34.23 6.04
CA PRO A 62 -1.97 34.05 4.68
C PRO A 62 -3.52 34.05 4.63
N PRO A 63 -4.15 34.30 3.48
CA PRO A 63 -5.61 34.20 3.33
C PRO A 63 -6.14 32.83 3.80
N ASP A 64 -7.29 32.78 4.49
CA ASP A 64 -7.84 31.51 4.98
C ASP A 64 -8.15 30.50 3.86
N GLN A 65 -8.43 30.99 2.66
CA GLN A 65 -8.64 30.15 1.48
C GLN A 65 -7.31 29.54 0.96
N GLU A 66 -6.19 30.25 1.11
CA GLU A 66 -4.85 29.74 0.79
C GLU A 66 -4.47 28.63 1.78
N TYR A 67 -4.61 28.91 3.08
CA TYR A 67 -4.43 27.92 4.15
C TYR A 67 -5.32 26.68 3.94
N PHE A 68 -6.58 26.87 3.55
CA PHE A 68 -7.49 25.77 3.24
C PHE A 68 -7.00 24.90 2.07
N VAL A 69 -6.58 25.49 0.96
CA VAL A 69 -6.12 24.71 -0.22
C VAL A 69 -4.90 23.86 0.13
N GLU A 70 -3.93 24.46 0.83
CA GLU A 70 -2.65 23.85 1.16
C GLU A 70 -2.76 22.83 2.29
N ASN A 71 -3.43 23.17 3.40
CA ASN A 71 -3.36 22.40 4.65
C ASN A 71 -4.60 21.54 4.93
N ILE A 72 -5.71 21.75 4.21
CA ILE A 72 -6.99 21.07 4.46
C ILE A 72 -7.48 20.31 3.24
N TRP A 73 -7.54 20.97 2.09
CA TRP A 73 -8.09 20.38 0.87
C TRP A 73 -7.19 19.25 0.36
N THR A 74 -5.94 19.59 0.05
CA THR A 74 -5.01 18.66 -0.58
C THR A 74 -4.66 17.47 0.35
N PRO A 75 -4.20 17.67 1.60
CA PRO A 75 -3.75 16.55 2.45
C PRO A 75 -4.87 15.78 3.18
N ILE A 76 -6.07 16.35 3.36
CA ILE A 76 -7.12 15.73 4.19
C ILE A 76 -8.40 15.49 3.39
N VAL A 77 -9.06 16.57 2.93
CA VAL A 77 -10.43 16.51 2.43
C VAL A 77 -10.54 15.78 1.09
N SER A 78 -9.59 16.02 0.18
CA SER A 78 -9.56 15.39 -1.15
C SER A 78 -9.17 13.90 -1.11
N LEU A 79 -8.49 13.46 -0.05
CA LEU A 79 -8.06 12.07 0.13
C LEU A 79 -9.06 11.25 0.98
N SER A 80 -9.57 11.84 2.07
CA SER A 80 -10.31 11.10 3.12
C SER A 80 -11.79 11.43 3.22
N CYS A 81 -12.23 12.60 2.73
CA CYS A 81 -13.61 13.06 2.94
C CYS A 81 -14.47 12.99 1.68
N ILE A 82 -13.97 13.47 0.54
CA ILE A 82 -14.80 13.70 -0.66
C ILE A 82 -15.46 12.44 -1.24
N SER A 83 -14.78 11.30 -1.21
CA SER A 83 -15.32 10.01 -1.66
C SER A 83 -16.62 9.60 -0.96
N CYS A 84 -16.81 10.03 0.28
CA CYS A 84 -18.06 9.88 1.02
C CYS A 84 -18.95 11.12 0.94
N HIS A 85 -18.35 12.31 0.98
CA HIS A 85 -19.03 13.59 1.15
C HIS A 85 -19.30 14.35 -0.15
N SER A 86 -19.40 13.69 -1.30
CA SER A 86 -19.93 14.31 -2.53
C SER A 86 -21.46 14.19 -2.62
N ASP A 87 -22.06 14.76 -3.67
CA ASP A 87 -23.49 14.65 -3.99
C ASP A 87 -23.92 13.19 -4.32
N THR A 88 -22.96 12.35 -4.69
CA THR A 88 -23.14 10.95 -5.06
C THR A 88 -22.68 9.96 -3.99
N GLY A 89 -21.73 10.37 -3.13
CA GLY A 89 -21.11 9.55 -2.08
C GLY A 89 -22.06 9.08 -0.96
N ALA A 90 -21.55 8.17 -0.12
CA ALA A 90 -22.31 7.52 0.95
C ALA A 90 -22.86 8.50 2.02
N ALA A 91 -22.25 9.68 2.17
CA ALA A 91 -22.64 10.74 3.10
C ALA A 91 -23.32 11.94 2.42
N LYS A 92 -23.84 11.80 1.19
CA LYS A 92 -24.59 12.84 0.45
C LYS A 92 -25.82 13.42 1.16
N SER A 93 -26.35 12.72 2.16
CA SER A 93 -27.45 13.19 3.03
C SER A 93 -26.97 13.90 4.29
N SER A 94 -25.67 14.10 4.45
CA SER A 94 -25.08 14.85 5.56
C SER A 94 -25.10 16.37 5.30
N ARG A 95 -24.66 17.16 6.28
CA ARG A 95 -24.47 18.62 6.13
C ARG A 95 -23.20 18.98 5.34
N LEU A 96 -22.28 18.03 5.17
CA LEU A 96 -21.05 18.20 4.40
C LEU A 96 -21.25 17.54 3.04
N VAL A 97 -21.54 18.34 2.02
CA VAL A 97 -21.63 17.92 0.62
C VAL A 97 -20.70 18.82 -0.18
N LEU A 98 -19.59 18.24 -0.62
CA LEU A 98 -18.48 18.85 -1.34
C LEU A 98 -18.70 18.76 -2.85
N ARG A 99 -18.17 19.74 -3.56
CA ARG A 99 -18.01 19.79 -5.01
C ARG A 99 -16.85 18.93 -5.46
N GLU A 100 -17.02 18.26 -6.59
CA GLU A 100 -15.97 17.46 -7.20
C GLU A 100 -14.89 18.36 -7.85
N PRO A 101 -13.61 17.92 -7.92
CA PRO A 101 -12.53 18.70 -8.54
C PRO A 101 -12.73 19.06 -10.03
N THR A 102 -13.72 18.45 -10.67
CA THR A 102 -14.13 18.71 -12.05
C THR A 102 -15.12 19.87 -12.19
N GLU A 103 -15.75 20.33 -11.10
CA GLU A 103 -16.68 21.45 -11.12
C GLU A 103 -15.93 22.80 -11.15
N PRO A 104 -16.41 23.82 -11.89
CA PRO A 104 -15.81 25.15 -11.84
C PRO A 104 -15.90 25.74 -10.44
N ASP A 105 -14.87 26.49 -10.04
CA ASP A 105 -14.78 27.15 -8.71
C ASP A 105 -14.87 26.21 -7.49
N PHE A 106 -14.74 24.88 -7.66
CA PHE A 106 -14.93 23.88 -6.59
C PHE A 106 -14.14 24.18 -5.30
N LEU A 107 -12.89 24.63 -5.39
CA LEU A 107 -12.09 25.00 -4.21
C LEU A 107 -12.70 26.15 -3.41
N SER A 108 -13.29 27.14 -4.11
CA SER A 108 -13.96 28.28 -3.49
C SER A 108 -15.31 27.89 -2.86
N GLU A 109 -16.08 27.03 -3.53
CA GLU A 109 -17.32 26.50 -2.96
C GLU A 109 -17.04 25.59 -1.75
N ASN A 110 -16.06 24.69 -1.85
CA ASN A 110 -15.69 23.76 -0.78
C ASN A 110 -15.06 24.47 0.42
N PHE A 111 -14.27 25.52 0.20
CA PHE A 111 -13.84 26.42 1.27
C PHE A 111 -15.05 27.02 1.99
N ALA A 112 -16.06 27.50 1.26
CA ALA A 112 -17.26 28.09 1.86
C ALA A 112 -18.11 27.05 2.63
N ILE A 113 -18.24 25.82 2.11
CA ILE A 113 -18.94 24.70 2.78
C ILE A 113 -18.22 24.32 4.07
N MET A 114 -16.91 24.07 4.01
CA MET A 114 -16.09 23.71 5.17
C MET A 114 -16.07 24.84 6.20
N ARG A 115 -15.96 26.09 5.77
CA ARG A 115 -16.06 27.27 6.65
C ARG A 115 -17.41 27.40 7.34
N ALA A 116 -18.51 27.10 6.64
CA ALA A 116 -19.84 27.13 7.26
C ALA A 116 -19.96 26.07 8.36
N LEU A 117 -19.45 24.86 8.10
CA LEU A 117 -19.49 23.75 9.05
C LEU A 117 -18.51 23.91 10.23
N ALA A 118 -17.39 24.61 10.02
CA ALA A 118 -16.43 24.93 11.08
C ALA A 118 -17.08 25.69 12.26
N ALA A 119 -18.04 26.57 11.96
CA ALA A 119 -18.78 27.36 12.96
C ALA A 119 -19.90 26.59 13.68
N GLU A 120 -20.18 25.34 13.31
CA GLU A 120 -21.16 24.49 13.98
C GLU A 120 -20.51 23.68 15.10
N GLU A 121 -20.82 24.00 16.35
CA GLU A 121 -20.30 23.32 17.53
C GLU A 121 -21.32 22.37 18.18
N GLU A 122 -20.83 21.25 18.71
CA GLU A 122 -21.57 20.38 19.60
C GLU A 122 -20.70 20.06 20.82
N GLY A 123 -21.18 20.37 22.03
CA GLY A 123 -20.38 20.24 23.27
C GLY A 123 -19.26 21.27 23.43
N GLY A 124 -19.24 22.37 22.65
CA GLY A 124 -18.15 23.36 22.67
C GLY A 124 -16.93 22.93 21.86
N THR A 125 -17.11 22.09 20.86
CA THR A 125 -16.09 21.72 19.87
C THR A 125 -16.75 21.67 18.50
N SER A 126 -16.08 22.23 17.48
CA SER A 126 -16.56 22.20 16.10
C SER A 126 -16.84 20.77 15.63
N ILE A 127 -17.93 20.58 14.89
CA ILE A 127 -18.32 19.27 14.35
C ILE A 127 -17.31 18.73 13.33
N LEU A 128 -16.55 19.62 12.66
CA LEU A 128 -15.41 19.26 11.81
C LEU A 128 -14.24 18.63 12.59
N LEU A 129 -14.14 18.88 13.89
CA LEU A 129 -13.14 18.27 14.76
C LEU A 129 -13.71 17.06 15.50
N SER A 130 -14.91 17.20 16.09
CA SER A 130 -15.44 16.18 17.00
C SER A 130 -15.88 14.91 16.30
N ARG A 131 -16.48 14.97 15.10
CA ARG A 131 -16.90 13.76 14.38
C ARG A 131 -15.72 13.00 13.77
N PRO A 132 -14.87 13.59 12.91
CA PRO A 132 -13.77 12.86 12.27
C PRO A 132 -12.76 12.27 13.26
N SER A 133 -12.60 12.87 14.45
CA SER A 133 -11.73 12.35 15.53
C SER A 133 -12.40 11.36 16.50
N GLY A 134 -13.64 10.94 16.23
CA GLY A 134 -14.38 10.00 17.09
C GLY A 134 -14.83 10.55 18.45
N ARG A 135 -14.56 11.83 18.77
CA ARG A 135 -14.98 12.49 20.02
C ARG A 135 -16.48 12.74 20.13
N HIS A 136 -17.18 12.82 19.00
CA HIS A 136 -18.61 13.05 18.96
C HIS A 136 -19.38 11.81 19.48
N PRO A 137 -20.42 11.93 20.34
CA PRO A 137 -21.09 10.78 20.95
C PRO A 137 -21.71 9.78 19.95
N SER A 138 -22.19 10.25 18.80
CA SER A 138 -22.68 9.40 17.69
C SER A 138 -21.58 8.92 16.74
N GLY A 139 -20.31 9.16 17.07
CA GLY A 139 -19.15 8.87 16.22
C GLY A 139 -19.19 9.53 14.85
N HIS A 140 -18.47 8.92 13.92
CA HIS A 140 -18.53 9.15 12.49
C HIS A 140 -18.73 7.80 11.78
N PRO A 141 -19.71 7.64 10.87
CA PRO A 141 -20.01 6.33 10.27
C PRO A 141 -18.86 5.68 9.51
N GLY A 142 -17.95 6.49 8.94
CA GLY A 142 -16.72 6.02 8.30
C GLY A 142 -15.56 5.72 9.26
N GLY A 143 -15.82 5.62 10.57
CA GLY A 143 -14.79 5.50 11.59
C GLY A 143 -14.02 6.79 11.85
N VAL A 144 -12.93 6.68 12.62
CA VAL A 144 -12.01 7.79 12.89
C VAL A 144 -11.19 8.09 11.63
N LEU A 145 -11.28 9.32 11.14
CA LEU A 145 -10.52 9.80 9.99
C LEU A 145 -9.16 10.35 10.41
N PHE A 146 -9.07 11.10 11.51
CA PHE A 146 -7.81 11.62 12.05
C PHE A 146 -7.83 11.76 13.58
N ASP A 147 -6.76 11.32 14.24
CA ASP A 147 -6.64 11.34 15.70
C ASP A 147 -6.24 12.70 16.26
N ILE A 148 -6.73 13.04 17.46
CA ILE A 148 -6.34 14.28 18.17
C ILE A 148 -4.83 14.28 18.45
N GLY A 149 -4.14 15.36 18.07
CA GLY A 149 -2.68 15.50 18.15
C GLY A 149 -1.93 15.03 16.89
N THR A 150 -2.63 14.63 15.83
CA THR A 150 -2.01 14.43 14.49
C THR A 150 -1.95 15.76 13.74
N ILE A 151 -1.03 15.87 12.75
CA ILE A 151 -0.95 17.05 11.88
C ILE A 151 -2.29 17.31 11.17
N ASP A 152 -3.03 16.27 10.75
CA ASP A 152 -4.37 16.43 10.16
C ASP A 152 -5.37 17.10 11.12
N TYR A 153 -5.38 16.66 12.39
CA TYR A 153 -6.25 17.24 13.41
C TYR A 153 -5.86 18.68 13.75
N GLU A 154 -4.57 18.95 13.96
CA GLU A 154 -4.09 20.30 14.29
C GLU A 154 -4.26 21.26 13.11
N ALA A 155 -4.11 20.80 11.86
CA ALA A 155 -4.40 21.57 10.66
C ALA A 155 -5.89 21.93 10.61
N MET A 156 -6.77 20.94 10.79
CA MET A 156 -8.21 21.17 10.87
C MET A 156 -8.57 22.10 12.04
N ALA A 157 -7.90 21.99 13.19
CA ALA A 157 -8.15 22.84 14.35
C ALA A 157 -7.73 24.30 14.10
N ALA A 158 -6.56 24.50 13.50
CA ALA A 158 -6.10 25.81 13.06
C ALA A 158 -7.04 26.40 11.99
N PHE A 159 -7.48 25.62 10.99
CA PHE A 159 -8.47 26.06 10.01
C PHE A 159 -9.78 26.50 10.67
N VAL A 160 -10.34 25.67 11.58
CA VAL A 160 -11.55 26.01 12.33
C VAL A 160 -11.35 27.31 13.09
N GLY A 161 -10.28 27.43 13.88
CA GLY A 161 -9.97 28.63 14.66
C GLY A 161 -9.88 29.89 13.78
N ARG A 162 -9.13 29.82 12.68
CA ARG A 162 -8.97 30.93 11.73
C ARG A 162 -10.31 31.40 11.17
N VAL A 163 -11.14 30.49 10.65
CA VAL A 163 -12.39 30.87 9.98
C VAL A 163 -13.51 31.33 10.93
N VAL A 164 -13.43 30.97 12.23
CA VAL A 164 -14.31 31.52 13.29
C VAL A 164 -13.74 32.79 13.95
N GLY A 165 -12.51 33.18 13.63
CA GLY A 165 -11.89 34.43 14.06
C GLY A 165 -11.10 34.37 15.37
N ASP A 166 -10.57 33.19 15.72
CA ASP A 166 -9.61 33.03 16.81
C ASP A 166 -8.25 33.66 16.44
N PRO A 167 -7.76 34.68 17.17
CA PRO A 167 -6.46 35.28 16.89
C PRO A 167 -5.27 34.36 17.19
N GLU A 168 -5.40 33.36 18.08
CA GLU A 168 -4.31 32.43 18.39
C GLU A 168 -4.10 31.39 17.27
N ALA A 169 -5.17 31.03 16.55
CA ALA A 169 -5.12 30.16 15.36
C ALA A 169 -4.37 30.77 14.15
N CYS A 170 -4.05 32.06 14.24
CA CYS A 170 -3.23 32.79 13.28
C CYS A 170 -1.72 32.61 13.57
N GLU A 171 -1.35 32.38 14.83
CA GLU A 171 0.01 32.04 15.25
C GLU A 171 0.28 30.53 15.13
N SER A 172 -0.77 29.68 15.18
CA SER A 172 -0.70 28.24 14.87
C SER A 172 -0.64 27.96 13.36
N ALA A 173 0.13 28.74 12.60
CA ALA A 173 0.65 28.23 11.35
C ALA A 173 1.50 27.00 11.71
N LEU A 174 0.98 25.80 11.41
CA LEU A 174 1.80 24.60 11.48
C LEU A 174 3.08 24.88 10.70
N ASP A 175 4.25 24.72 11.33
CA ASP A 175 5.51 24.82 10.61
C ASP A 175 5.45 23.81 9.46
N SER A 176 5.41 24.36 8.25
CA SER A 176 4.89 23.67 7.07
C SER A 176 5.85 22.56 6.69
N CYS A 177 5.45 21.32 7.02
CA CYS A 177 6.26 20.11 6.86
C CYS A 177 7.69 20.25 7.43
N GLU A 178 7.85 20.10 8.75
CA GLU A 178 9.19 19.82 9.28
C GLU A 178 9.71 18.50 8.69
N SER A 179 10.80 18.64 7.92
CA SER A 179 11.39 17.57 7.13
C SER A 179 11.79 16.38 8.00
N GLY A 180 11.40 15.17 7.62
CA GLY A 180 11.65 13.97 8.42
C GLY A 180 10.75 13.86 9.67
N THR A 181 9.44 14.00 9.52
CA THR A 181 8.48 13.66 10.58
C THR A 181 8.42 12.13 10.81
N PRO A 182 8.61 11.62 12.06
CA PRO A 182 8.50 10.19 12.36
C PRO A 182 7.07 9.65 12.21
N GLY A 183 6.91 8.38 11.86
CA GLY A 183 5.59 7.75 11.68
C GLY A 183 4.84 7.44 12.98
N PRO A 184 3.54 7.13 12.97
CA PRO A 184 2.80 6.75 14.19
C PRO A 184 3.24 5.37 14.70
N ARG A 185 3.26 5.16 16.02
CA ARG A 185 3.48 3.83 16.62
C ARG A 185 2.45 2.81 16.10
N MET A 186 2.88 1.62 15.68
CA MET A 186 1.98 0.63 15.07
C MET A 186 2.43 -0.83 15.30
N LEU A 187 1.55 -1.76 14.93
CA LEU A 187 1.85 -3.19 14.77
C LEU A 187 1.55 -3.57 13.31
N ARG A 188 2.55 -3.98 12.53
CA ARG A 188 2.34 -4.45 11.15
C ARG A 188 2.19 -5.96 11.10
N ARG A 189 1.00 -6.46 10.75
CA ARG A 189 0.81 -7.89 10.49
C ARG A 189 1.65 -8.31 9.28
N LEU A 190 2.23 -9.51 9.30
CA LEU A 190 2.78 -10.12 8.12
C LEU A 190 1.67 -10.36 7.08
N SER A 191 1.83 -9.79 5.90
CA SER A 191 1.06 -10.19 4.72
C SER A 191 1.30 -11.68 4.40
N ARG A 192 0.38 -12.29 3.66
CA ARG A 192 0.46 -13.69 3.20
C ARG A 192 1.82 -14.06 2.62
N SER A 193 2.38 -13.17 1.79
CA SER A 193 3.63 -13.40 1.08
C SER A 193 4.87 -13.20 1.98
N GLU A 194 4.78 -12.33 3.01
CA GLU A 194 5.81 -12.22 4.05
C GLU A 194 5.77 -13.41 5.01
N TYR A 195 4.58 -13.92 5.34
CA TYR A 195 4.40 -15.13 6.16
C TYR A 195 5.08 -16.32 5.47
N ASP A 196 4.72 -16.61 4.21
CA ASP A 196 5.29 -17.75 3.47
C ASP A 196 6.83 -17.68 3.38
N ARG A 197 7.39 -16.49 3.13
CA ARG A 197 8.85 -16.30 3.08
C ARG A 197 9.53 -16.41 4.44
N THR A 198 8.90 -15.88 5.48
CA THR A 198 9.41 -16.00 6.85
C THR A 198 9.41 -17.46 7.28
N ILE A 199 8.40 -18.25 6.90
CA ILE A 199 8.39 -19.71 7.12
C ILE A 199 9.54 -20.41 6.37
N VAL A 200 9.79 -20.07 5.10
CA VAL A 200 10.94 -20.61 4.34
C VAL A 200 12.28 -20.26 5.02
N ASP A 201 12.49 -18.99 5.40
CA ASP A 201 13.74 -18.56 6.03
C ASP A 201 13.90 -19.04 7.48
N LEU A 202 12.80 -19.31 8.20
CA LEU A 202 12.81 -19.75 9.59
C LEU A 202 12.99 -21.27 9.71
N LEU A 203 12.18 -22.04 8.97
CA LEU A 203 12.06 -23.50 9.06
C LEU A 203 12.71 -24.26 7.90
N GLY A 204 12.98 -23.62 6.76
CA GLY A 204 13.45 -24.31 5.55
C GLY A 204 12.37 -25.11 4.81
N ILE A 205 11.09 -24.92 5.16
CA ILE A 205 9.94 -25.58 4.54
C ILE A 205 9.45 -24.73 3.36
N GLU A 206 9.48 -25.26 2.15
CA GLU A 206 8.88 -24.63 0.97
C GLU A 206 7.36 -24.84 0.96
N GLY A 207 6.59 -23.75 1.03
CA GLY A 207 5.13 -23.81 1.03
C GLY A 207 4.48 -22.50 0.61
N THR A 208 3.18 -22.55 0.33
CA THR A 208 2.36 -21.35 0.07
C THR A 208 1.11 -21.38 0.95
N TYR A 209 1.32 -21.39 2.27
CA TYR A 209 0.26 -21.39 3.27
C TYR A 209 -0.53 -20.07 3.26
N GLY A 210 0.15 -18.94 3.06
CA GLY A 210 -0.45 -17.62 2.91
C GLY A 210 -1.48 -17.56 1.78
N LYS A 211 -1.32 -18.32 0.69
CA LYS A 211 -2.33 -18.42 -0.38
C LYS A 211 -3.66 -19.04 0.08
N SER A 212 -3.67 -19.79 1.19
CA SER A 212 -4.88 -20.40 1.76
C SER A 212 -5.63 -19.50 2.75
N PHE A 213 -5.02 -18.39 3.16
CA PHE A 213 -5.59 -17.45 4.14
C PHE A 213 -6.70 -16.58 3.51
N ALA A 214 -7.41 -15.77 4.30
CA ALA A 214 -8.24 -14.68 3.79
C ALA A 214 -7.39 -13.63 3.03
N ALA A 215 -7.99 -12.88 2.10
CA ALA A 215 -7.25 -11.92 1.27
C ALA A 215 -6.71 -10.74 2.10
N ASP A 216 -5.47 -10.35 1.85
CA ASP A 216 -4.91 -9.12 2.40
C ASP A 216 -5.58 -7.91 1.72
N THR A 217 -6.01 -6.94 2.53
CA THR A 217 -6.66 -5.72 2.03
C THR A 217 -5.66 -4.84 1.30
N VAL A 218 -5.89 -4.61 0.01
CA VAL A 218 -5.04 -3.75 -0.82
C VAL A 218 -5.42 -2.28 -0.63
N VAL A 219 -4.47 -1.45 -0.19
CA VAL A 219 -4.63 0.00 -0.03
C VAL A 219 -3.67 0.71 -0.96
N ASN A 220 -4.18 1.61 -1.80
CA ASN A 220 -3.40 2.35 -2.81
C ASN A 220 -2.56 1.47 -3.77
N GLY A 221 -2.88 0.19 -3.89
CA GLY A 221 -2.18 -0.80 -4.71
C GLY A 221 -1.29 -1.76 -3.93
N PHE A 222 -0.99 -1.51 -2.65
CA PHE A 222 -0.13 -2.36 -1.84
C PHE A 222 -0.91 -3.13 -0.77
N ASP A 223 -0.52 -4.37 -0.51
CA ASP A 223 -1.19 -5.34 0.36
C ASP A 223 -0.52 -5.46 1.75
N ASN A 224 0.33 -4.51 2.14
CA ASN A 224 1.09 -4.51 3.39
C ASN A 224 0.66 -3.40 4.37
N ASN A 225 -0.55 -2.85 4.20
CA ASN A 225 -1.00 -1.70 4.98
C ASN A 225 -1.37 -2.05 6.44
N ALA A 226 -0.64 -1.47 7.39
CA ALA A 226 -0.72 -1.72 8.83
C ALA A 226 -2.15 -1.61 9.40
N ALA A 227 -2.90 -0.58 8.98
CA ALA A 227 -4.25 -0.33 9.47
C ALA A 227 -5.31 -1.25 8.82
N ALA A 228 -5.02 -1.78 7.63
CA ALA A 228 -5.94 -2.63 6.87
C ALA A 228 -5.73 -4.14 7.11
N LEU A 229 -4.52 -4.54 7.54
CA LEU A 229 -4.17 -5.95 7.80
C LEU A 229 -4.52 -6.40 9.23
N THR A 230 -5.81 -6.44 9.55
CA THR A 230 -6.30 -6.98 10.84
C THR A 230 -6.31 -8.52 10.86
N VAL A 231 -6.43 -9.12 12.05
CA VAL A 231 -6.71 -10.56 12.22
C VAL A 231 -8.19 -10.75 12.49
N THR A 232 -8.89 -11.37 11.54
CA THR A 232 -10.28 -11.81 11.71
C THR A 232 -10.33 -13.20 12.36
N PRO A 233 -11.46 -13.64 12.93
CA PRO A 233 -11.61 -15.01 13.46
C PRO A 233 -11.28 -16.09 12.42
N LEU A 234 -11.64 -15.87 11.15
CA LEU A 234 -11.28 -16.75 10.04
C LEU A 234 -9.76 -16.81 9.83
N LEU A 235 -9.08 -15.66 9.83
CA LEU A 235 -7.63 -15.63 9.66
C LEU A 235 -6.91 -16.29 10.85
N ALA A 236 -7.41 -16.11 12.08
CA ALA A 236 -6.87 -16.77 13.26
C ALA A 236 -6.94 -18.30 13.16
N ASP A 237 -8.08 -18.86 12.73
CA ASP A 237 -8.24 -20.31 12.53
C ASP A 237 -7.36 -20.83 11.37
N GLN A 238 -7.22 -20.07 10.28
CA GLN A 238 -6.33 -20.41 9.17
C GLN A 238 -4.84 -20.41 9.59
N VAL A 239 -4.41 -19.41 10.36
CA VAL A 239 -3.05 -19.32 10.90
C VAL A 239 -2.78 -20.45 11.88
N ARG A 240 -3.73 -20.79 12.76
CA ARG A 240 -3.63 -21.96 13.67
C ARG A 240 -3.41 -23.25 12.87
N LYS A 241 -4.24 -23.53 11.87
CA LYS A 241 -4.12 -24.72 11.01
C LYS A 241 -2.78 -24.78 10.27
N ALA A 242 -2.28 -23.63 9.79
CA ALA A 242 -0.96 -23.56 9.17
C ALA A 242 0.17 -23.82 10.18
N ALA A 243 0.11 -23.22 11.37
CA ALA A 243 1.08 -23.43 12.44
C ALA A 243 1.17 -24.89 12.91
N GLU A 244 0.01 -25.53 13.14
CA GLU A 244 -0.08 -26.96 13.47
C GLU A 244 0.56 -27.84 12.37
N SER A 245 0.23 -27.57 11.11
CA SER A 245 0.78 -28.31 9.96
C SER A 245 2.30 -28.11 9.81
N LEU A 246 2.79 -26.88 9.98
CA LEU A 246 4.20 -26.52 9.86
C LEU A 246 5.03 -27.09 11.00
N ALA A 247 4.48 -27.11 12.21
CA ALA A 247 5.13 -27.72 13.37
C ALA A 247 5.28 -29.23 13.18
N ALA A 248 4.21 -29.93 12.77
CA ALA A 248 4.25 -31.37 12.50
C ALA A 248 5.26 -31.73 11.39
N GLU A 249 5.34 -30.92 10.32
CA GLU A 249 6.34 -31.13 9.25
C GLU A 249 7.77 -30.90 9.74
N ALA A 250 8.03 -29.80 10.48
CA ALA A 250 9.35 -29.52 11.01
C ALA A 250 9.81 -30.58 12.03
N MET A 251 8.88 -31.07 12.88
CA MET A 251 9.14 -32.08 13.89
C MET A 251 9.22 -33.52 13.33
N ALA A 252 8.91 -33.74 12.05
CA ALA A 252 9.27 -34.97 11.35
C ALA A 252 10.80 -35.12 11.14
N ASN A 253 11.57 -34.02 11.23
CA ASN A 253 13.03 -34.03 11.21
C ASN A 253 13.59 -33.02 12.25
N PRO A 254 13.45 -33.30 13.55
CA PRO A 254 13.70 -32.30 14.60
C PRO A 254 15.16 -31.82 14.63
N GLY A 255 16.13 -32.66 14.22
CA GLY A 255 17.55 -32.29 14.15
C GLY A 255 17.89 -31.24 13.08
N ALA A 256 16.92 -30.77 12.27
CA ALA A 256 17.09 -29.62 11.38
C ALA A 256 16.84 -28.28 12.09
N ILE A 257 16.01 -28.25 13.15
CA ILE A 257 15.56 -27.01 13.82
C ILE A 257 15.86 -26.98 15.33
N VAL A 258 15.96 -28.14 15.99
CA VAL A 258 16.32 -28.28 17.40
C VAL A 258 17.84 -28.50 17.52
N PRO A 259 18.59 -27.63 18.22
CA PRO A 259 20.06 -27.62 18.17
C PRO A 259 20.75 -28.66 19.09
N CYS A 260 19.98 -29.46 19.83
CA CYS A 260 20.41 -30.27 20.96
C CYS A 260 19.70 -31.63 21.00
N ALA A 261 20.15 -32.56 21.85
CA ALA A 261 19.59 -33.90 21.92
C ALA A 261 18.30 -33.94 22.75
N ALA A 262 17.31 -34.74 22.33
CA ALA A 262 16.06 -34.95 23.08
C ALA A 262 16.29 -35.44 24.53
N SER A 263 17.39 -36.17 24.78
CA SER A 263 17.83 -36.59 26.12
C SER A 263 18.20 -35.44 27.07
N GLU A 264 18.39 -34.22 26.56
CA GLU A 264 18.60 -33.00 27.37
C GLU A 264 17.26 -32.35 27.79
N GLY A 265 16.13 -32.80 27.22
CA GLY A 265 14.77 -32.46 27.61
C GLY A 265 14.52 -30.96 27.72
N ARG A 266 13.98 -30.55 28.87
CA ARG A 266 13.63 -29.15 29.18
C ARG A 266 14.77 -28.14 28.97
N ALA A 267 16.02 -28.54 29.19
CA ALA A 267 17.16 -27.66 28.94
C ALA A 267 17.38 -27.41 27.43
N CYS A 268 17.12 -28.42 26.60
CA CYS A 268 17.13 -28.29 25.15
C CYS A 268 15.96 -27.44 24.65
N ALA A 269 14.76 -27.63 25.19
CA ALA A 269 13.60 -26.79 24.88
C ALA A 269 13.87 -25.29 25.18
N ARG A 270 14.55 -24.98 26.29
CA ARG A 270 14.98 -23.60 26.60
C ARG A 270 15.98 -23.06 25.57
N SER A 271 17.01 -23.83 25.24
CA SER A 271 18.02 -23.40 24.25
C SER A 271 17.44 -23.24 22.84
N PHE A 272 16.44 -24.06 22.48
CA PHE A 272 15.63 -23.85 21.28
C PHE A 272 14.85 -22.52 21.36
N LEU A 273 14.13 -22.25 22.45
CA LEU A 273 13.39 -20.99 22.60
C LEU A 273 14.30 -19.76 22.55
N GLU A 274 15.49 -19.82 23.13
CA GLU A 274 16.48 -18.73 23.07
C GLU A 274 16.98 -18.46 21.64
N SER A 275 17.20 -19.49 20.82
CA SER A 275 17.84 -19.37 19.49
C SER A 275 16.83 -19.32 18.32
N PHE A 276 15.85 -20.21 18.32
CA PHE A 276 14.75 -20.22 17.35
C PHE A 276 13.77 -19.07 17.62
N GLY A 277 13.46 -18.80 18.90
CA GLY A 277 12.57 -17.71 19.28
C GLY A 277 13.12 -16.33 18.91
N GLU A 278 14.44 -16.09 19.07
CA GLU A 278 15.07 -14.83 18.63
C GLU A 278 14.79 -14.55 17.14
N ARG A 279 14.89 -15.59 16.31
CA ARG A 279 14.60 -15.55 14.87
C ARG A 279 13.11 -15.39 14.58
N ALA A 280 12.26 -16.18 15.23
CA ALA A 280 10.81 -16.18 15.03
C ALA A 280 10.15 -14.85 15.45
N PHE A 281 10.61 -14.24 16.54
CA PHE A 281 10.09 -12.96 17.04
C PHE A 281 10.92 -11.75 16.57
N ARG A 282 12.07 -11.97 15.91
CA ARG A 282 13.03 -10.95 15.44
C ARG A 282 13.65 -10.12 16.59
N ARG A 283 13.54 -10.63 17.81
CA ARG A 283 14.08 -10.10 19.06
C ARG A 283 14.23 -11.25 20.06
N PRO A 284 15.13 -11.15 21.05
CA PRO A 284 15.13 -12.06 22.19
C PRO A 284 13.75 -12.15 22.85
N LEU A 285 13.38 -13.35 23.25
CA LEU A 285 12.23 -13.58 24.12
C LEU A 285 12.58 -13.09 25.54
N SER A 286 11.58 -12.59 26.27
CA SER A 286 11.73 -12.32 27.70
C SER A 286 11.81 -13.64 28.48
N GLU A 287 12.31 -13.57 29.71
CA GLU A 287 12.30 -14.73 30.63
C GLU A 287 10.88 -15.22 30.93
N ASP A 288 9.89 -14.31 30.94
CA ASP A 288 8.49 -14.66 31.14
C ASP A 288 7.90 -15.35 29.90
N GLU A 289 8.23 -14.89 28.68
CA GLU A 289 7.87 -15.58 27.44
C GLU A 289 8.49 -16.98 27.37
N ILE A 290 9.79 -17.10 27.66
CA ILE A 290 10.49 -18.40 27.74
C ILE A 290 9.81 -19.31 28.77
N THR A 291 9.48 -18.79 29.95
CA THR A 291 8.79 -19.55 31.01
C THR A 291 7.39 -20.00 30.56
N GLY A 292 6.64 -19.16 29.85
CA GLY A 292 5.35 -19.50 29.27
C GLY A 292 5.41 -20.63 28.24
N TYR A 293 6.30 -20.54 27.24
CA TYR A 293 6.49 -21.61 26.26
C TYR A 293 7.06 -22.89 26.89
N LEU A 294 7.91 -22.77 27.91
CA LEU A 294 8.35 -23.91 28.71
C LEU A 294 7.20 -24.53 29.52
N GLY A 295 6.18 -23.76 29.94
CA GLY A 295 4.95 -24.31 30.50
C GLY A 295 4.15 -25.12 29.48
N ILE A 296 4.09 -24.66 28.22
CA ILE A 296 3.48 -25.41 27.10
C ILE A 296 4.24 -26.71 26.83
N TYR A 297 5.58 -26.69 26.87
CA TYR A 297 6.41 -27.90 26.76
C TYR A 297 6.04 -28.95 27.82
N ASP A 298 5.82 -28.53 29.08
CA ASP A 298 5.51 -29.46 30.18
C ASP A 298 4.14 -30.15 30.02
N LEU A 299 3.24 -29.64 29.16
CA LEU A 299 1.98 -30.32 28.82
C LEU A 299 2.19 -31.63 28.02
N GLY A 300 3.39 -31.86 27.50
CA GLY A 300 3.78 -33.10 26.82
C GLY A 300 4.27 -34.22 27.75
N ASP A 301 4.19 -34.07 29.07
CA ASP A 301 4.41 -35.14 30.06
C ASP A 301 3.13 -35.99 30.15
N GLU A 302 2.97 -36.96 29.25
CA GLU A 302 1.78 -37.83 29.17
C GLU A 302 1.74 -38.83 30.34
N ASP A 303 2.91 -39.29 30.80
CA ASP A 303 3.05 -40.19 31.94
C ASP A 303 2.82 -39.47 33.30
N GLY A 304 2.93 -38.13 33.34
CA GLY A 304 2.69 -37.29 34.52
C GLY A 304 3.73 -37.47 35.62
N ASP A 305 4.97 -37.80 35.26
CA ASP A 305 6.06 -38.12 36.21
C ASP A 305 6.85 -36.88 36.69
N GLY A 306 6.61 -35.73 36.05
CA GLY A 306 7.24 -34.45 36.31
C GLY A 306 8.30 -34.06 35.26
N ALA A 307 8.51 -34.86 34.21
CA ALA A 307 9.38 -34.51 33.09
C ALA A 307 9.03 -35.26 31.78
N VAL A 308 8.80 -34.49 30.71
CA VAL A 308 8.73 -35.00 29.32
C VAL A 308 9.93 -35.90 29.00
N SER A 309 9.66 -37.16 28.64
CA SER A 309 10.67 -38.15 28.31
C SER A 309 11.27 -37.96 26.90
N GLU A 310 12.36 -38.68 26.60
CA GLU A 310 12.98 -38.67 25.26
C GLU A 310 12.01 -39.15 24.15
N GLY A 311 10.98 -39.94 24.49
CA GLY A 311 9.96 -40.41 23.55
C GLY A 311 8.85 -39.39 23.28
N GLU A 312 8.47 -38.61 24.28
CA GLU A 312 7.44 -37.56 24.19
C GLU A 312 8.00 -36.23 23.65
N PHE A 313 9.32 -36.00 23.80
CA PHE A 313 10.00 -34.77 23.41
C PHE A 313 9.61 -34.22 22.02
N PRO A 314 9.49 -35.03 20.94
CA PRO A 314 9.06 -34.50 19.65
C PRO A 314 7.63 -33.92 19.68
N GLY A 315 6.69 -34.56 20.37
CA GLY A 315 5.31 -34.06 20.51
C GLY A 315 5.25 -32.80 21.37
N ALA A 316 5.97 -32.76 22.49
CA ALA A 316 6.06 -31.55 23.32
C ALA A 316 6.60 -30.35 22.53
N MET A 317 7.66 -30.56 21.73
CA MET A 317 8.24 -29.51 20.88
C MET A 317 7.36 -29.13 19.69
N GLU A 318 6.53 -30.04 19.15
CA GLU A 318 5.53 -29.73 18.11
C GLU A 318 4.47 -28.75 18.64
N VAL A 319 3.97 -28.94 19.86
CA VAL A 319 3.01 -28.01 20.48
C VAL A 319 3.66 -26.66 20.78
N VAL A 320 4.92 -26.63 21.26
CA VAL A 320 5.68 -25.38 21.47
C VAL A 320 5.87 -24.61 20.16
N LEU A 321 6.27 -25.29 19.08
CA LEU A 321 6.45 -24.67 17.77
C LEU A 321 5.12 -24.17 17.19
N SER A 322 4.05 -24.95 17.35
CA SER A 322 2.69 -24.53 16.98
C SER A 322 2.27 -23.25 17.70
N ALA A 323 2.58 -23.12 18.99
CA ALA A 323 2.29 -21.93 19.78
C ALA A 323 3.13 -20.71 19.35
N LEU A 324 4.43 -20.89 19.10
CA LEU A 324 5.30 -19.82 18.60
C LEU A 324 4.80 -19.24 17.27
N LEU A 325 4.40 -20.08 16.32
CA LEU A 325 3.93 -19.66 14.99
C LEU A 325 2.52 -19.03 15.00
N GLN A 326 1.78 -19.13 16.11
CA GLN A 326 0.50 -18.45 16.34
C GLN A 326 0.64 -17.16 17.16
N SER A 327 1.80 -16.93 17.78
CA SER A 327 2.02 -15.79 18.65
C SER A 327 1.85 -14.45 17.91
N PRO A 328 1.24 -13.43 18.53
CA PRO A 328 1.28 -12.06 18.01
C PRO A 328 2.71 -11.57 17.73
N SER A 329 3.71 -11.98 18.53
CA SER A 329 5.13 -11.67 18.29
C SER A 329 5.72 -12.34 17.05
N PHE A 330 5.08 -13.40 16.52
CA PHE A 330 5.41 -13.98 15.21
C PHE A 330 4.59 -13.33 14.08
N LEU A 331 3.29 -13.11 14.28
CA LEU A 331 2.39 -12.60 13.25
C LEU A 331 2.52 -11.09 12.99
N TYR A 332 3.05 -10.33 13.94
CA TYR A 332 3.23 -8.89 13.84
C TYR A 332 4.70 -8.47 13.99
N ARG A 333 5.07 -7.43 13.24
CA ARG A 333 6.27 -6.62 13.42
C ARG A 333 5.88 -5.41 14.28
N PRO A 334 6.40 -5.29 15.52
CA PRO A 334 6.14 -4.12 16.34
C PRO A 334 6.98 -2.92 15.88
N GLU A 335 6.38 -1.74 15.89
CA GLU A 335 7.04 -0.44 15.77
C GLU A 335 6.56 0.44 16.92
N LEU A 336 6.91 0.00 18.12
CA LEU A 336 6.44 0.58 19.37
C LEU A 336 7.50 1.52 19.94
N GLY A 337 8.78 1.18 19.78
CA GLY A 337 9.91 1.93 20.30
C GLY A 337 9.85 2.18 21.82
N THR A 338 10.80 2.99 22.29
CA THR A 338 10.84 3.48 23.67
C THR A 338 10.69 5.00 23.67
N SER A 339 9.84 5.56 24.56
CA SER A 339 9.67 7.01 24.66
C SER A 339 10.99 7.68 25.01
N VAL A 340 11.32 8.75 24.27
CA VAL A 340 12.47 9.63 24.50
C VAL A 340 12.06 11.01 25.00
N GLY A 341 10.76 11.19 25.31
CA GLY A 341 10.15 12.44 25.74
C GLY A 341 9.33 13.11 24.62
N ASP A 342 8.47 14.05 25.02
CA ASP A 342 7.66 14.90 24.13
C ASP A 342 6.84 14.13 23.07
N GLY A 343 6.31 12.95 23.43
CA GLY A 343 5.58 12.06 22.51
C GLY A 343 6.42 11.38 21.42
N ALA A 344 7.73 11.54 21.43
CA ALA A 344 8.65 10.89 20.49
C ALA A 344 9.16 9.54 21.04
N TYR A 345 9.31 8.56 20.15
CA TYR A 345 9.72 7.20 20.44
C TYR A 345 10.85 6.78 19.51
N ALA A 346 11.96 6.29 20.07
CA ALA A 346 13.05 5.72 19.28
C ALA A 346 12.84 4.20 19.14
N LEU A 347 12.86 3.68 17.90
CA LEU A 347 12.83 2.23 17.69
C LEU A 347 14.10 1.60 18.25
N SER A 348 13.99 0.36 18.74
CA SER A 348 15.13 -0.48 19.08
C SER A 348 15.85 -1.00 17.82
N SER A 349 17.12 -1.39 17.94
CA SER A 349 17.85 -1.96 16.81
C SER A 349 17.22 -3.26 16.25
N TYR A 350 16.43 -4.01 17.04
CA TYR A 350 15.66 -5.16 16.56
C TYR A 350 14.43 -4.76 15.72
N GLU A 351 13.75 -3.69 16.10
CA GLU A 351 12.66 -3.12 15.29
C GLU A 351 13.24 -2.56 13.98
N ILE A 352 14.38 -1.85 14.01
CA ILE A 352 15.07 -1.35 12.80
C ILE A 352 15.56 -2.52 11.90
N ALA A 353 16.10 -3.59 12.48
CA ALA A 353 16.44 -4.81 11.74
C ALA A 353 15.22 -5.47 11.07
N SER A 354 14.09 -5.52 11.79
CA SER A 354 12.82 -6.03 11.27
C SER A 354 12.30 -5.16 10.12
N GLU A 355 12.36 -3.84 10.26
CA GLU A 355 11.96 -2.92 9.19
C GLU A 355 12.85 -3.08 7.95
N LEU A 356 14.19 -3.11 8.10
CA LEU A 356 15.13 -3.33 7.00
C LEU A 356 14.86 -4.64 6.25
N SER A 357 14.68 -5.74 6.99
CA SER A 357 14.53 -7.08 6.40
C SER A 357 13.20 -7.27 5.66
N TYR A 358 12.10 -6.75 6.19
CA TYR A 358 10.82 -6.87 5.50
C TYR A 358 10.66 -5.85 4.38
N PHE A 359 11.23 -4.64 4.48
CA PHE A 359 11.29 -3.69 3.37
C PHE A 359 12.11 -4.25 2.19
N LEU A 360 13.34 -4.71 2.45
CA LEU A 360 14.29 -5.05 1.38
C LEU A 360 14.19 -6.51 0.93
N TRP A 361 13.77 -7.45 1.77
CA TRP A 361 13.68 -8.88 1.44
C TRP A 361 12.28 -9.49 1.63
N GLY A 362 11.32 -8.78 2.22
CA GLY A 362 9.98 -9.32 2.52
C GLY A 362 10.01 -10.57 3.40
N SER A 363 10.96 -10.65 4.33
CA SER A 363 11.18 -11.80 5.22
C SER A 363 12.00 -11.38 6.45
N MET A 364 12.23 -12.30 7.38
CA MET A 364 12.98 -12.06 8.63
C MET A 364 14.46 -11.62 8.43
N PRO A 365 15.06 -10.93 9.42
CA PRO A 365 16.49 -10.60 9.45
C PRO A 365 17.38 -11.84 9.34
N ASP A 366 18.54 -11.72 8.70
CA ASP A 366 19.58 -12.75 8.77
C ASP A 366 20.47 -12.58 10.02
N GLU A 367 21.33 -13.56 10.27
CA GLU A 367 22.21 -13.59 11.44
C GLU A 367 23.15 -12.37 11.54
N GLU A 368 23.58 -11.81 10.40
CA GLU A 368 24.42 -10.60 10.36
C GLU A 368 23.62 -9.37 10.83
N LEU A 369 22.37 -9.23 10.39
CA LEU A 369 21.51 -8.13 10.82
C LEU A 369 21.02 -8.29 12.28
N LEU A 370 20.77 -9.53 12.73
CA LEU A 370 20.49 -9.83 14.15
C LEU A 370 21.71 -9.59 15.05
N ALA A 371 22.93 -9.86 14.57
CA ALA A 371 24.15 -9.50 15.29
C ALA A 371 24.29 -7.98 15.45
N ALA A 372 24.08 -7.21 14.38
CA ALA A 372 24.05 -5.74 14.46
C ALA A 372 22.95 -5.23 15.42
N ALA A 373 21.79 -5.90 15.47
CA ALA A 373 20.74 -5.58 16.43
C ALA A 373 21.11 -5.90 17.89
N ARG A 374 21.74 -7.06 18.15
CA ARG A 374 22.26 -7.46 19.47
C ARG A 374 23.31 -6.49 20.02
N GLU A 375 24.10 -5.89 19.14
CA GLU A 375 25.13 -4.90 19.49
C GLU A 375 24.60 -3.45 19.59
N ASP A 376 23.29 -3.24 19.37
CA ASP A 376 22.61 -1.94 19.23
C ASP A 376 23.28 -1.01 18.19
N ALA A 377 23.93 -1.60 17.17
CA ALA A 377 24.70 -0.88 16.16
C ALA A 377 23.80 -0.13 15.15
N LEU A 378 22.56 -0.60 14.95
CA LEU A 378 21.56 0.01 14.05
C LEU A 378 20.97 1.33 14.60
N ARG A 379 21.55 1.89 15.66
CA ARG A 379 21.39 3.31 16.05
C ARG A 379 22.22 4.26 15.19
N ASP A 380 23.28 3.77 14.53
CA ASP A 380 24.13 4.56 13.65
C ASP A 380 23.58 4.50 12.20
N PRO A 381 23.18 5.63 11.59
CA PRO A 381 22.77 5.67 10.19
C PRO A 381 23.80 5.08 9.22
N ALA A 382 25.09 5.12 9.54
CA ALA A 382 26.13 4.52 8.69
C ALA A 382 26.06 2.97 8.69
N GLU A 383 25.66 2.34 9.80
CA GLU A 383 25.44 0.90 9.84
C GLU A 383 24.13 0.52 9.14
N ILE A 384 23.07 1.32 9.30
CA ILE A 384 21.82 1.16 8.53
C ILE A 384 22.11 1.23 7.02
N GLU A 385 22.90 2.21 6.56
CA GLU A 385 23.29 2.34 5.14
C GLU A 385 24.08 1.12 4.67
N SER A 386 25.07 0.69 5.46
CA SER A 386 25.90 -0.50 5.19
C SER A 386 25.04 -1.76 5.01
N GLN A 387 24.12 -2.00 5.95
CA GLN A 387 23.20 -3.14 5.91
C GLN A 387 22.22 -3.03 4.75
N ALA A 388 21.59 -1.88 4.51
CA ALA A 388 20.65 -1.70 3.41
C ALA A 388 21.32 -1.97 2.04
N ARG A 389 22.55 -1.47 1.82
CA ARG A 389 23.33 -1.75 0.61
C ARG A 389 23.73 -3.22 0.47
N ARG A 390 24.17 -3.86 1.55
CA ARG A 390 24.44 -5.32 1.60
C ARG A 390 23.18 -6.12 1.21
N MET A 391 22.03 -5.71 1.71
CA MET A 391 20.76 -6.39 1.52
C MET A 391 20.22 -6.20 0.09
N LEU A 392 20.30 -5.01 -0.48
CA LEU A 392 19.95 -4.76 -1.90
C LEU A 392 20.83 -5.53 -2.88
N ALA A 393 22.12 -5.70 -2.57
CA ALA A 393 23.04 -6.52 -3.37
C ALA A 393 22.78 -8.04 -3.24
N SER A 394 21.94 -8.48 -2.30
CA SER A 394 21.62 -9.89 -2.09
C SER A 394 20.56 -10.38 -3.09
N PRO A 395 20.66 -11.62 -3.62
CA PRO A 395 19.59 -12.23 -4.41
C PRO A 395 18.22 -12.25 -3.73
N LYS A 396 18.16 -12.16 -2.39
CA LYS A 396 16.91 -12.04 -1.62
C LYS A 396 16.12 -10.77 -1.95
N ALA A 397 16.77 -9.68 -2.36
CA ALA A 397 16.11 -8.40 -2.66
C ALA A 397 15.18 -8.44 -3.87
N ARG A 398 15.41 -9.39 -4.79
CA ARG A 398 14.55 -9.59 -5.96
C ARG A 398 13.08 -9.70 -5.58
N PHE A 399 12.76 -10.48 -4.55
CA PHE A 399 11.36 -10.64 -4.14
C PHE A 399 10.66 -9.32 -3.77
N ALA A 400 11.33 -8.43 -3.04
CA ALA A 400 10.73 -7.16 -2.65
C ALA A 400 10.57 -6.22 -3.85
N ILE A 401 11.56 -6.21 -4.75
CA ILE A 401 11.54 -5.44 -6.01
C ILE A 401 10.44 -5.97 -6.95
N ASP A 402 10.34 -7.29 -7.12
CA ASP A 402 9.34 -7.97 -7.94
C ASP A 402 7.93 -7.66 -7.41
N ARG A 403 7.71 -7.85 -6.10
CA ARG A 403 6.44 -7.53 -5.43
C ARG A 403 6.05 -6.06 -5.56
N PHE A 404 7.00 -5.14 -5.32
CA PHE A 404 6.77 -3.71 -5.52
C PHE A 404 6.34 -3.43 -6.97
N THR A 405 7.08 -3.97 -7.94
CA THR A 405 6.84 -3.77 -9.38
C THR A 405 5.47 -4.30 -9.79
N GLU A 406 5.11 -5.49 -9.32
CA GLU A 406 3.82 -6.13 -9.58
C GLU A 406 2.65 -5.29 -9.07
N GLN A 407 2.73 -4.84 -7.81
CA GLN A 407 1.67 -4.09 -7.13
C GLN A 407 1.56 -2.63 -7.59
N TRP A 408 2.68 -1.97 -7.79
CA TRP A 408 2.75 -0.59 -8.31
C TRP A 408 2.08 -0.50 -9.70
N LEU A 409 2.38 -1.45 -10.58
CA LEU A 409 1.92 -1.45 -11.97
C LEU A 409 0.65 -2.28 -12.19
N GLY A 410 0.14 -2.96 -11.15
CA GLY A 410 -1.03 -3.82 -11.19
C GLY A 410 -0.88 -5.04 -12.12
N ILE A 411 0.36 -5.50 -12.37
CA ILE A 411 0.65 -6.64 -13.25
C ILE A 411 0.61 -8.00 -12.54
N ASP A 412 0.37 -8.01 -11.22
CA ASP A 412 -0.10 -9.19 -10.47
C ASP A 412 -1.37 -9.80 -11.10
N GLN A 413 -2.22 -8.96 -11.68
CA GLN A 413 -3.43 -9.37 -12.41
C GLN A 413 -3.15 -9.99 -13.79
N LEU A 414 -1.90 -10.04 -14.27
CA LEU A 414 -1.56 -10.60 -15.57
C LEU A 414 -1.93 -12.09 -15.69
N ALA A 415 -1.93 -12.84 -14.59
CA ALA A 415 -2.31 -14.25 -14.60
C ALA A 415 -3.81 -14.47 -14.85
N THR A 416 -4.65 -13.54 -14.38
CA THR A 416 -6.11 -13.67 -14.28
C THR A 416 -6.88 -12.79 -15.27
N VAL A 417 -6.28 -11.72 -15.79
CA VAL A 417 -6.96 -10.77 -16.69
C VAL A 417 -7.56 -11.49 -17.92
N PRO A 418 -8.90 -11.44 -18.10
CA PRO A 418 -9.57 -12.23 -19.12
C PRO A 418 -9.24 -11.70 -20.52
N LYS A 419 -8.97 -12.62 -21.45
CA LYS A 419 -8.76 -12.33 -22.87
C LYS A 419 -9.55 -13.33 -23.72
N ASP A 420 -10.12 -12.85 -24.81
CA ASP A 420 -10.80 -13.69 -25.80
C ASP A 420 -9.76 -14.62 -26.45
N THR A 421 -9.90 -15.92 -26.20
CA THR A 421 -8.97 -16.96 -26.66
C THR A 421 -9.11 -17.28 -28.14
N MET A 422 -10.18 -16.84 -28.81
CA MET A 422 -10.30 -16.92 -30.27
C MET A 422 -9.56 -15.77 -30.96
N LEU A 423 -9.58 -14.57 -30.36
CA LEU A 423 -8.84 -13.40 -30.83
C LEU A 423 -7.34 -13.47 -30.49
N PHE A 424 -7.01 -13.99 -29.32
CA PHE A 424 -5.65 -14.04 -28.76
C PHE A 424 -5.20 -15.47 -28.38
N PRO A 425 -5.22 -16.45 -29.31
CA PRO A 425 -4.88 -17.85 -29.01
C PRO A 425 -3.41 -18.07 -28.61
N GLU A 426 -2.54 -17.10 -28.89
CA GLU A 426 -1.12 -17.11 -28.54
C GLU A 426 -0.85 -16.77 -27.07
N LEU A 427 -1.80 -16.13 -26.35
CA LEU A 427 -1.61 -15.71 -24.96
C LEU A 427 -1.84 -16.88 -23.99
N THR A 428 -0.95 -17.86 -24.06
CA THR A 428 -0.92 -19.01 -23.15
C THR A 428 -0.47 -18.59 -21.74
N PRO A 429 -0.73 -19.42 -20.70
CA PRO A 429 -0.19 -19.19 -19.36
C PRO A 429 1.33 -19.04 -19.33
N GLU A 430 2.05 -19.78 -20.18
CA GLU A 430 3.51 -19.71 -20.28
C GLU A 430 3.99 -18.40 -20.95
N LEU A 431 3.23 -17.84 -21.89
CA LEU A 431 3.54 -16.51 -22.44
C LEU A 431 3.29 -15.40 -21.40
N ARG A 432 2.19 -15.48 -20.64
CA ARG A 432 1.92 -14.58 -19.50
C ARG A 432 3.05 -14.65 -18.47
N GLN A 433 3.51 -15.85 -18.12
CA GLN A 433 4.68 -16.01 -17.23
C GLN A 433 5.96 -15.40 -17.82
N SER A 434 6.15 -15.48 -19.14
CA SER A 434 7.33 -14.88 -19.79
C SER A 434 7.31 -13.36 -19.71
N MET A 435 6.15 -12.76 -19.97
CA MET A 435 5.92 -11.32 -19.84
C MET A 435 6.12 -10.83 -18.40
N LEU A 436 5.72 -11.61 -17.39
CA LEU A 436 5.94 -11.27 -15.98
C LEU A 436 7.44 -11.28 -15.63
N VAL A 437 8.15 -12.34 -16.03
CA VAL A 437 9.60 -12.48 -15.77
C VAL A 437 10.41 -11.43 -16.55
N GLU A 438 9.96 -11.01 -17.74
CA GLU A 438 10.54 -9.85 -18.44
C GLU A 438 10.49 -8.58 -17.58
N ALA A 439 9.31 -8.24 -17.06
CA ALA A 439 9.10 -7.04 -16.27
C ALA A 439 9.94 -7.06 -14.97
N GLN A 440 9.82 -8.15 -14.20
CA GLN A 440 10.62 -8.40 -13.00
C GLN A 440 12.13 -8.24 -13.27
N SER A 441 12.62 -8.93 -14.31
CA SER A 441 14.05 -8.92 -14.66
C SER A 441 14.54 -7.53 -15.08
N LEU A 442 13.76 -6.78 -15.85
CA LEU A 442 14.14 -5.44 -16.28
C LEU A 442 14.25 -4.46 -15.10
N VAL A 443 13.27 -4.45 -14.20
CA VAL A 443 13.31 -3.54 -13.04
C VAL A 443 14.44 -3.92 -12.08
N ALA A 444 14.60 -5.22 -11.80
CA ALA A 444 15.69 -5.70 -10.94
C ALA A 444 17.09 -5.45 -11.51
N ASP A 445 17.27 -5.57 -12.83
CA ASP A 445 18.54 -5.26 -13.53
C ASP A 445 18.88 -3.78 -13.43
N ILE A 446 17.92 -2.89 -13.74
CA ILE A 446 18.14 -1.43 -13.68
C ILE A 446 18.43 -0.96 -12.26
N ILE A 447 17.74 -1.49 -11.23
CA ILE A 447 18.06 -1.17 -9.83
C ILE A 447 19.45 -1.73 -9.44
N ALA A 448 19.83 -2.93 -9.89
CA ALA A 448 21.11 -3.55 -9.55
C ALA A 448 22.33 -2.90 -10.26
N GLU A 449 22.18 -2.41 -11.49
CA GLU A 449 23.16 -1.52 -12.14
C GLU A 449 23.12 -0.10 -11.51
N GLY A 450 22.02 0.21 -10.81
CA GLY A 450 21.67 1.49 -10.20
C GLY A 450 21.54 2.59 -11.25
N GLY A 451 20.74 2.29 -12.26
CA GLY A 451 20.20 3.28 -13.18
C GLY A 451 19.12 4.15 -12.53
N SER A 452 18.53 5.05 -13.31
CA SER A 452 17.51 6.00 -12.84
C SER A 452 16.08 5.64 -13.27
N LEU A 453 15.08 6.38 -12.75
CA LEU A 453 13.69 6.30 -13.22
C LEU A 453 13.58 6.60 -14.72
N GLY A 454 14.40 7.51 -15.24
CA GLY A 454 14.43 7.82 -16.67
C GLY A 454 14.95 6.66 -17.52
N GLU A 455 15.93 5.91 -17.02
CA GLU A 455 16.40 4.68 -17.67
C GLU A 455 15.39 3.54 -17.56
N LEU A 456 14.66 3.42 -16.44
CA LEU A 456 13.54 2.48 -16.31
C LEU A 456 12.42 2.74 -17.33
N LEU A 457 12.03 4.00 -17.49
CA LEU A 457 11.00 4.41 -18.46
C LEU A 457 11.49 4.30 -19.92
N ARG A 458 12.79 4.38 -20.18
CA ARG A 458 13.38 4.43 -21.53
C ARG A 458 14.41 3.32 -21.82
N ALA A 459 14.31 2.18 -21.14
CA ALA A 459 15.32 1.14 -21.21
C ALA A 459 15.61 0.69 -22.65
N SER A 460 16.89 0.65 -23.01
CA SER A 460 17.36 0.24 -24.35
C SER A 460 17.57 -1.26 -24.47
N HIS A 461 17.19 -2.03 -23.45
CA HIS A 461 17.28 -3.48 -23.38
C HIS A 461 16.08 -4.07 -22.63
N THR A 462 15.91 -5.38 -22.77
CA THR A 462 14.95 -6.17 -21.98
C THR A 462 15.47 -7.60 -21.76
N PHE A 463 14.69 -8.45 -21.10
CA PHE A 463 15.02 -9.85 -20.83
C PHE A 463 14.00 -10.78 -21.48
N LEU A 464 14.45 -11.55 -22.48
CA LEU A 464 13.59 -12.46 -23.24
C LEU A 464 14.00 -13.91 -23.02
N ASP A 465 13.01 -14.81 -22.93
CA ASP A 465 13.21 -16.21 -23.28
C ASP A 465 12.87 -16.44 -24.77
N GLN A 466 13.07 -17.67 -25.26
CA GLN A 466 12.77 -18.00 -26.66
C GLN A 466 11.31 -17.71 -27.03
N ARG A 467 10.35 -18.00 -26.13
CA ARG A 467 8.91 -17.83 -26.37
C ARG A 467 8.54 -16.36 -26.55
N LEU A 468 9.07 -15.50 -25.68
CA LEU A 468 8.81 -14.07 -25.73
C LEU A 468 9.53 -13.39 -26.90
N ALA A 469 10.76 -13.82 -27.22
CA ALA A 469 11.47 -13.38 -28.41
C ALA A 469 10.68 -13.70 -29.70
N ASP A 470 10.17 -14.93 -29.84
CA ASP A 470 9.33 -15.33 -30.98
C ASP A 470 8.03 -14.52 -31.04
N PHE A 471 7.38 -14.26 -29.91
CA PHE A 471 6.15 -13.43 -29.83
C PHE A 471 6.39 -11.95 -30.19
N TYR A 472 7.53 -11.39 -29.78
CA TYR A 472 7.89 -10.01 -30.10
C TYR A 472 8.52 -9.82 -31.49
N GLY A 473 8.88 -10.91 -32.18
CA GLY A 473 9.62 -10.84 -33.44
C GLY A 473 11.08 -10.38 -33.27
N LEU A 474 11.64 -10.54 -32.07
CA LEU A 474 13.00 -10.14 -31.70
C LEU A 474 13.95 -11.34 -31.78
N PRO A 475 15.28 -11.12 -31.93
CA PRO A 475 16.24 -12.21 -31.82
C PRO A 475 16.22 -12.80 -30.40
N ALA A 476 16.27 -14.13 -30.31
CA ALA A 476 16.51 -14.82 -29.05
C ALA A 476 17.85 -14.38 -28.44
N PRO A 477 17.98 -14.34 -27.10
CA PRO A 477 19.20 -13.90 -26.44
C PRO A 477 20.41 -14.76 -26.83
N ALA A 478 21.56 -14.10 -27.05
CA ALA A 478 22.81 -14.79 -27.39
C ALA A 478 23.36 -15.63 -26.22
N GLU A 479 23.09 -15.19 -24.99
CA GLU A 479 23.43 -15.88 -23.74
C GLU A 479 22.19 -15.85 -22.83
N ALA A 480 21.80 -17.00 -22.29
CA ALA A 480 20.65 -17.14 -21.41
C ALA A 480 21.07 -17.74 -20.07
N GLY A 481 20.48 -17.23 -18.98
CA GLY A 481 20.67 -17.75 -17.63
C GLY A 481 19.95 -19.08 -17.40
N ALA A 482 20.03 -19.62 -16.18
CA ALA A 482 19.47 -20.92 -15.83
C ALA A 482 17.93 -21.03 -16.04
N GLY A 483 17.22 -19.89 -16.05
CA GLY A 483 15.78 -19.82 -16.36
C GLY A 483 15.43 -19.68 -17.85
N GLY A 484 16.41 -19.65 -18.76
CA GLY A 484 16.19 -19.47 -20.20
C GLY A 484 16.04 -18.02 -20.67
N PHE A 485 16.00 -17.05 -19.75
CA PHE A 485 15.99 -15.62 -20.05
C PHE A 485 17.41 -15.07 -20.25
N GLY A 486 17.56 -14.11 -21.15
CA GLY A 486 18.80 -13.37 -21.37
C GLY A 486 18.56 -11.94 -21.81
N ARG A 487 19.56 -11.07 -21.59
CA ARG A 487 19.51 -9.64 -21.95
C ARG A 487 19.53 -9.48 -23.47
N VAL A 488 18.61 -8.70 -24.01
CA VAL A 488 18.47 -8.41 -25.45
C VAL A 488 18.47 -6.90 -25.65
N ASP A 489 19.26 -6.42 -26.62
CA ASP A 489 19.29 -5.03 -27.05
C ASP A 489 18.05 -4.71 -27.90
N LEU A 490 17.37 -3.60 -27.59
CA LEU A 490 16.15 -3.16 -28.26
C LEU A 490 16.41 -2.13 -29.38
N GLY A 491 17.67 -1.86 -29.72
CA GLY A 491 18.07 -0.84 -30.68
C GLY A 491 17.48 -1.06 -32.08
N GLY A 492 16.61 -0.14 -32.50
CA GLY A 492 15.91 -0.23 -33.78
C GLY A 492 14.70 -1.18 -33.78
N SER A 493 14.26 -1.61 -32.60
CA SER A 493 12.93 -2.17 -32.39
C SER A 493 11.93 -1.07 -32.00
N GLU A 494 10.65 -1.40 -32.05
CA GLU A 494 9.54 -0.53 -31.65
C GLU A 494 9.22 -0.65 -30.14
N ARG A 495 10.13 -1.22 -29.35
CA ARG A 495 10.00 -1.38 -27.89
C ARG A 495 11.12 -0.65 -27.16
N GLY A 496 10.79 -0.06 -26.03
CA GLY A 496 11.72 0.55 -25.08
C GLY A 496 11.06 0.73 -23.71
N GLY A 497 11.80 0.44 -22.65
CA GLY A 497 11.39 0.72 -21.27
C GLY A 497 10.06 0.14 -20.78
N LEU A 498 9.68 0.59 -19.59
CA LEU A 498 8.57 0.06 -18.80
C LEU A 498 7.22 0.00 -19.54
N LEU A 499 6.89 1.03 -20.32
CA LEU A 499 5.57 1.18 -20.93
C LEU A 499 5.29 0.26 -22.13
N THR A 500 6.33 -0.37 -22.71
CA THR A 500 6.21 -1.26 -23.87
C THR A 500 6.29 -2.76 -23.53
N LEU A 501 6.38 -3.08 -22.23
CA LEU A 501 6.39 -4.45 -21.71
C LEU A 501 5.05 -5.16 -21.96
N GLY A 502 5.11 -6.43 -22.37
CA GLY A 502 3.92 -7.24 -22.64
C GLY A 502 3.00 -7.39 -21.43
N ALA A 503 3.57 -7.45 -20.22
CA ALA A 503 2.82 -7.51 -18.96
C ALA A 503 1.93 -6.28 -18.77
N ILE A 504 2.47 -5.09 -19.02
CA ILE A 504 1.76 -3.81 -18.91
C ILE A 504 0.69 -3.70 -19.99
N LEU A 505 1.09 -3.90 -21.24
CA LEU A 505 0.22 -3.74 -22.40
C LEU A 505 -0.97 -4.72 -22.40
N THR A 506 -0.77 -5.93 -21.87
CA THR A 506 -1.81 -6.97 -21.76
C THR A 506 -2.74 -6.72 -20.58
N THR A 507 -2.20 -6.37 -19.41
CA THR A 507 -3.02 -6.18 -18.20
C THR A 507 -3.93 -4.97 -18.32
N HIS A 508 -3.41 -3.86 -18.85
CA HIS A 508 -4.15 -2.60 -19.01
C HIS A 508 -4.90 -2.53 -20.35
N ALA A 509 -5.54 -3.63 -20.76
CA ALA A 509 -6.31 -3.73 -22.01
C ALA A 509 -7.59 -4.57 -21.83
N ARG A 510 -8.60 -4.34 -22.68
CA ARG A 510 -9.88 -5.09 -22.63
C ARG A 510 -9.67 -6.56 -23.03
N SER A 511 -10.71 -7.39 -22.88
CA SER A 511 -10.66 -8.82 -23.23
C SER A 511 -10.49 -9.06 -24.73
N ASN A 512 -11.01 -8.17 -25.56
CA ASN A 512 -11.13 -8.31 -27.02
C ASN A 512 -10.35 -7.25 -27.82
N GLY A 513 -9.51 -6.44 -27.18
CA GLY A 513 -8.80 -5.33 -27.83
C GLY A 513 -7.99 -4.46 -26.87
N THR A 514 -7.45 -3.35 -27.40
CA THR A 514 -6.74 -2.33 -26.62
C THR A 514 -7.66 -1.58 -25.66
N SER A 515 -7.11 -0.68 -24.85
CA SER A 515 -7.93 0.20 -24.01
C SER A 515 -7.20 1.52 -23.69
N PRO A 516 -7.47 2.59 -24.46
CA PRO A 516 -6.93 3.92 -24.16
C PRO A 516 -7.24 4.35 -22.72
N ILE A 517 -8.50 4.17 -22.26
CA ILE A 517 -8.93 4.43 -20.88
C ILE A 517 -7.97 3.79 -19.85
N HIS A 518 -7.77 2.47 -19.89
CA HIS A 518 -6.98 1.79 -18.85
C HIS A 518 -5.49 2.10 -18.94
N ARG A 519 -4.93 2.27 -20.14
CA ARG A 519 -3.51 2.66 -20.31
C ARG A 519 -3.26 4.11 -19.87
N GLY A 520 -4.22 5.01 -20.12
CA GLY A 520 -4.22 6.37 -19.58
C GLY A 520 -4.36 6.39 -18.05
N LYS A 521 -5.27 5.59 -17.49
CA LYS A 521 -5.45 5.40 -16.04
C LYS A 521 -4.20 4.89 -15.35
N LEU A 522 -3.50 3.90 -15.94
CA LEU A 522 -2.20 3.43 -15.46
C LEU A 522 -1.21 4.59 -15.33
N VAL A 523 -0.99 5.35 -16.40
CA VAL A 523 -0.04 6.47 -16.38
C VAL A 523 -0.48 7.51 -15.33
N ARG A 524 -1.76 7.87 -15.29
CA ARG A 524 -2.26 8.94 -14.44
C ARG A 524 -2.22 8.59 -12.95
N GLU A 525 -2.68 7.41 -12.55
CA GLU A 525 -2.74 7.00 -11.15
C GLU A 525 -1.46 6.33 -10.63
N ARG A 526 -0.71 5.62 -11.50
CA ARG A 526 0.49 4.87 -11.07
C ARG A 526 1.79 5.58 -11.37
N LEU A 527 1.88 6.35 -12.45
CA LEU A 527 3.10 7.09 -12.81
C LEU A 527 3.04 8.58 -12.47
N LEU A 528 1.85 9.17 -12.29
CA LEU A 528 1.68 10.58 -11.92
C LEU A 528 0.93 10.78 -10.59
N CYS A 529 0.38 9.71 -10.01
CA CYS A 529 -0.37 9.72 -8.73
C CYS A 529 -1.56 10.70 -8.72
N GLN A 530 -2.06 11.05 -9.91
CA GLN A 530 -3.22 11.90 -10.12
C GLN A 530 -4.48 11.03 -10.10
N HIS A 531 -5.26 11.15 -9.03
CA HIS A 531 -6.53 10.44 -8.90
C HIS A 531 -7.50 10.83 -10.03
N LEU A 532 -8.26 9.84 -10.52
CA LEU A 532 -9.36 10.05 -11.46
C LEU A 532 -10.68 10.05 -10.69
N PRO A 533 -11.62 10.95 -11.00
CA PRO A 533 -12.95 10.91 -10.40
C PRO A 533 -13.67 9.60 -10.77
N PRO A 534 -14.59 9.10 -9.92
CA PRO A 534 -15.42 7.96 -10.27
C PRO A 534 -16.29 8.27 -11.51
N PRO A 535 -16.67 7.26 -12.32
CA PRO A 535 -17.54 7.47 -13.47
C PRO A 535 -18.91 8.02 -13.02
N PRO A 536 -19.51 8.99 -13.76
CA PRO A 536 -20.78 9.60 -13.36
C PRO A 536 -21.91 8.55 -13.20
N PRO A 537 -22.75 8.62 -12.15
CA PRO A 537 -23.77 7.59 -11.93
C PRO A 537 -24.78 7.49 -13.08
N GLY A 538 -25.05 6.26 -13.53
CA GLY A 538 -26.06 5.98 -14.54
C GLY A 538 -25.64 6.20 -16.00
N VAL A 539 -24.37 6.53 -16.28
CA VAL A 539 -23.83 6.49 -17.66
C VAL A 539 -23.55 5.05 -18.09
N ASN A 540 -23.73 4.74 -19.38
CA ASN A 540 -23.28 3.45 -19.90
C ASN A 540 -21.76 3.49 -20.11
N ALA A 541 -21.01 2.78 -19.26
CA ALA A 541 -19.56 2.66 -19.35
C ALA A 541 -19.09 1.53 -20.31
N GLU A 542 -19.99 0.89 -21.05
CA GLU A 542 -19.62 -0.03 -22.13
C GLU A 542 -18.78 0.69 -23.20
N PRO A 543 -17.64 0.11 -23.61
CA PRO A 543 -16.86 0.67 -24.71
C PRO A 543 -17.65 0.57 -26.04
N PRO A 544 -17.35 1.43 -27.03
CA PRO A 544 -17.98 1.36 -28.34
C PRO A 544 -17.75 -0.04 -28.94
N ALA A 545 -18.73 -0.52 -29.70
CA ALA A 545 -18.62 -1.81 -30.38
C ALA A 545 -17.36 -1.87 -31.28
N LEU A 546 -16.76 -3.06 -31.40
CA LEU A 546 -15.64 -3.26 -32.32
C LEU A 546 -16.13 -3.07 -33.78
N ASP A 547 -15.51 -2.13 -34.49
CA ASP A 547 -15.76 -1.88 -35.92
C ASP A 547 -14.43 -2.00 -36.68
N PRO A 548 -14.24 -3.02 -37.53
CA PRO A 548 -13.03 -3.19 -38.34
C PRO A 548 -12.79 -2.07 -39.37
N GLY A 549 -13.77 -1.18 -39.59
CA GLY A 549 -13.66 -0.02 -40.48
C GLY A 549 -13.21 1.27 -39.79
N LEU A 550 -12.90 1.24 -38.49
CA LEU A 550 -12.48 2.39 -37.69
C LEU A 550 -11.26 2.05 -36.83
N THR A 551 -10.33 2.99 -36.70
CA THR A 551 -9.28 2.91 -35.66
C THR A 551 -9.88 3.04 -34.26
N THR A 552 -9.18 2.54 -33.24
CA THR A 552 -9.59 2.66 -31.85
C THR A 552 -9.71 4.12 -31.43
N ARG A 553 -8.87 5.04 -31.93
CA ARG A 553 -9.07 6.50 -31.76
C ARG A 553 -10.42 6.97 -32.32
N GLU A 554 -10.78 6.57 -33.53
CA GLU A 554 -12.05 6.94 -34.16
C GLU A 554 -13.26 6.35 -33.44
N ARG A 555 -13.16 5.11 -32.91
CA ARG A 555 -14.22 4.49 -32.09
C ARG A 555 -14.40 5.24 -30.77
N TYR A 556 -13.31 5.49 -30.04
CA TYR A 556 -13.35 6.15 -28.72
C TYR A 556 -13.67 7.64 -28.80
N ARG A 557 -13.52 8.27 -29.98
CA ARG A 557 -13.96 9.65 -30.23
C ARG A 557 -15.42 9.92 -29.82
N GLN A 558 -16.29 8.90 -29.83
CA GLN A 558 -17.65 9.06 -29.33
C GLN A 558 -17.69 9.57 -27.88
N HIS A 559 -16.81 9.06 -27.00
CA HIS A 559 -16.76 9.51 -25.61
C HIS A 559 -16.17 10.91 -25.46
N SER A 560 -15.20 11.28 -26.30
CA SER A 560 -14.58 12.61 -26.27
C SER A 560 -15.46 13.72 -26.85
N VAL A 561 -16.66 13.41 -27.36
CA VAL A 561 -17.64 14.40 -27.87
C VAL A 561 -19.01 14.31 -27.20
N ASP A 562 -19.22 13.31 -26.33
CA ASP A 562 -20.41 13.21 -25.50
C ASP A 562 -20.21 14.04 -24.23
N GLU A 563 -21.12 14.99 -23.97
CA GLU A 563 -21.01 15.96 -22.87
C GLU A 563 -20.97 15.29 -21.48
N ALA A 564 -21.55 14.09 -21.32
CA ALA A 564 -21.51 13.33 -20.07
C ALA A 564 -20.23 12.50 -19.89
N CYS A 565 -19.48 12.25 -20.97
CA CYS A 565 -18.28 11.40 -20.96
C CYS A 565 -16.97 12.20 -21.09
N ALA A 566 -16.99 13.32 -21.82
CA ALA A 566 -15.78 14.04 -22.24
C ALA A 566 -14.87 14.45 -21.07
N GLY A 567 -15.43 14.97 -19.97
CA GLY A 567 -14.63 15.47 -18.83
C GLY A 567 -13.73 14.42 -18.15
N CYS A 568 -14.11 13.14 -18.17
CA CYS A 568 -13.24 12.06 -17.70
C CYS A 568 -12.32 11.54 -18.82
N HIS A 569 -12.83 11.46 -20.05
CA HIS A 569 -12.09 10.92 -21.17
C HIS A 569 -10.94 11.81 -21.64
N GLU A 570 -11.06 13.15 -21.52
CA GLU A 570 -9.98 14.12 -21.77
C GLU A 570 -8.75 13.92 -20.85
N LEU A 571 -8.88 13.20 -19.73
CA LEU A 571 -7.81 12.90 -18.79
C LEU A 571 -7.09 11.56 -19.08
N MET A 572 -7.70 10.67 -19.86
CA MET A 572 -7.21 9.30 -20.07
C MET A 572 -6.97 8.96 -21.53
N ASP A 573 -7.95 9.19 -22.41
CA ASP A 573 -7.90 8.74 -23.80
C ASP A 573 -6.71 9.36 -24.58
N PRO A 574 -6.40 10.67 -24.46
CA PRO A 574 -5.22 11.26 -25.10
C PRO A 574 -3.91 10.58 -24.71
N ILE A 575 -3.76 10.20 -23.44
CA ILE A 575 -2.59 9.45 -22.94
C ILE A 575 -2.59 8.03 -23.52
N GLY A 576 -3.74 7.36 -23.44
CA GLY A 576 -3.94 6.00 -23.89
C GLY A 576 -3.71 5.78 -25.38
N PHE A 577 -4.00 6.78 -26.23
CA PHE A 577 -3.77 6.67 -27.66
C PHE A 577 -2.29 6.54 -28.05
N GLY A 578 -1.35 7.00 -27.21
CA GLY A 578 0.09 6.79 -27.43
C GLY A 578 0.50 5.32 -27.52
N PHE A 579 -0.29 4.43 -26.90
CA PHE A 579 -0.04 2.99 -26.86
C PHE A 579 -0.68 2.23 -28.03
N GLU A 580 -1.41 2.88 -28.94
CA GLU A 580 -2.23 2.16 -29.93
C GLU A 580 -1.42 1.47 -31.03
N HIS A 581 -0.10 1.69 -31.12
CA HIS A 581 0.81 0.82 -31.86
C HIS A 581 0.98 -0.58 -31.24
N PHE A 582 0.39 -0.85 -30.07
CA PHE A 582 0.38 -2.17 -29.43
C PHE A 582 -1.05 -2.69 -29.21
N ASP A 583 -1.33 -3.92 -29.63
CA ASP A 583 -2.63 -4.56 -29.50
C ASP A 583 -2.99 -4.95 -28.04
N GLY A 584 -4.14 -5.59 -27.85
CA GLY A 584 -4.67 -5.97 -26.53
C GLY A 584 -3.87 -7.03 -25.75
N ILE A 585 -2.81 -7.59 -26.36
CA ILE A 585 -1.84 -8.50 -25.75
C ILE A 585 -0.38 -8.01 -25.93
N GLY A 586 -0.21 -6.74 -26.27
CA GLY A 586 1.09 -6.10 -26.40
C GLY A 586 1.88 -6.48 -27.65
N ARG A 587 1.26 -7.02 -28.71
CA ARG A 587 1.92 -7.21 -30.02
C ARG A 587 1.97 -5.88 -30.77
N PHE A 588 3.10 -5.55 -31.38
CA PHE A 588 3.24 -4.34 -32.20
C PHE A 588 2.40 -4.44 -33.50
N ARG A 589 1.83 -3.31 -33.93
CA ARG A 589 1.09 -3.13 -35.18
C ARG A 589 1.40 -1.76 -35.81
N ALA A 590 1.74 -1.74 -37.10
CA ALA A 590 2.00 -0.51 -37.84
C ALA A 590 0.72 0.22 -38.30
N ASP A 591 -0.37 -0.54 -38.44
CA ASP A 591 -1.70 -0.07 -38.82
C ASP A 591 -2.78 -0.85 -38.04
N GLU A 592 -4.00 -0.32 -38.00
CA GLU A 592 -5.16 -0.98 -37.41
C GLU A 592 -6.18 -1.28 -38.51
N GLY A 593 -6.26 -2.54 -38.95
CA GLY A 593 -7.18 -2.95 -40.03
C GLY A 593 -6.84 -2.36 -41.41
N GLY A 594 -5.59 -1.95 -41.64
CA GLY A 594 -5.16 -1.20 -42.83
C GLY A 594 -5.33 0.32 -42.72
N LEU A 595 -5.77 0.83 -41.57
CA LEU A 595 -5.88 2.26 -41.29
C LEU A 595 -4.66 2.77 -40.53
N ALA A 596 -4.17 3.95 -40.89
CA ALA A 596 -3.04 4.56 -40.22
C ALA A 596 -3.40 4.90 -38.75
N ILE A 597 -2.54 4.49 -37.82
CA ILE A 597 -2.67 4.82 -36.40
C ILE A 597 -2.18 6.25 -36.19
N ASP A 598 -3.01 7.06 -35.53
CA ASP A 598 -2.61 8.33 -34.93
C ASP A 598 -2.31 8.06 -33.45
N ALA A 599 -1.04 8.17 -33.06
CA ALA A 599 -0.55 7.96 -31.70
C ALA A 599 -0.24 9.26 -30.96
N SER A 600 -0.62 10.43 -31.53
CA SER A 600 -0.37 11.73 -30.93
C SER A 600 -1.30 12.01 -29.74
N GLY A 601 -0.75 12.52 -28.64
CA GLY A 601 -1.49 12.68 -27.40
C GLY A 601 -0.96 13.80 -26.53
N TYR A 602 -1.58 13.94 -25.36
CA TYR A 602 -1.08 14.84 -24.32
C TYR A 602 -1.38 14.30 -22.93
N VAL A 603 -0.58 14.73 -21.96
CA VAL A 603 -0.86 14.62 -20.52
C VAL A 603 -1.28 16.00 -20.00
N SER A 604 -2.41 16.08 -19.30
CA SER A 604 -2.95 17.30 -18.70
C SER A 604 -2.78 17.29 -17.17
N GLY A 605 -2.62 18.48 -16.58
CA GLY A 605 -2.36 18.63 -15.14
C GLY A 605 -0.92 18.31 -14.73
N VAL A 606 0.04 18.47 -15.65
CA VAL A 606 1.49 18.43 -15.38
C VAL A 606 2.07 19.77 -15.83
N GLY A 607 2.90 20.41 -15.00
CA GLY A 607 3.42 21.76 -15.20
C GLY A 607 2.35 22.84 -15.53
N GLU A 608 2.79 23.93 -16.16
CA GLU A 608 1.91 25.04 -16.58
C GLU A 608 1.11 24.75 -17.87
N LYS A 609 1.42 23.66 -18.58
CA LYS A 609 0.90 23.36 -19.94
C LYS A 609 0.84 21.87 -20.16
N ASN A 610 -0.14 21.44 -20.96
CA ASN A 610 -0.20 20.07 -21.46
C ASN A 610 1.13 19.64 -22.08
N LEU A 611 1.58 18.48 -21.65
CA LEU A 611 2.77 17.79 -22.15
C LEU A 611 2.32 17.00 -23.39
N GLU A 612 2.71 17.46 -24.59
CA GLU A 612 2.38 16.81 -25.86
C GLU A 612 3.40 15.71 -26.19
N PHE A 613 2.96 14.65 -26.86
CA PHE A 613 3.83 13.55 -27.32
C PHE A 613 3.29 12.88 -28.60
N ASP A 614 4.15 12.14 -29.32
CA ASP A 614 3.74 11.24 -30.41
C ASP A 614 4.23 9.79 -30.16
N GLY A 615 3.31 8.91 -29.79
CA GLY A 615 3.60 7.52 -29.42
C GLY A 615 4.14 7.33 -27.99
N VAL A 616 4.16 6.06 -27.56
CA VAL A 616 4.52 5.66 -26.18
C VAL A 616 5.98 5.94 -25.83
N ASP A 617 6.91 5.86 -26.80
CA ASP A 617 8.34 6.14 -26.58
C ASP A 617 8.63 7.62 -26.28
N ASP A 618 7.83 8.52 -26.86
CA ASP A 618 7.90 9.96 -26.59
C ASP A 618 7.17 10.28 -25.28
N LEU A 619 5.99 9.69 -25.02
CA LEU A 619 5.35 9.76 -23.70
C LEU A 619 6.30 9.33 -22.57
N ALA A 620 7.03 8.22 -22.76
CA ALA A 620 8.07 7.77 -21.83
C ALA A 620 9.24 8.75 -21.72
N ALA A 621 9.62 9.44 -22.81
CA ALA A 621 10.63 10.50 -22.79
C ALA A 621 10.22 11.67 -21.90
N GLN A 622 8.96 12.09 -22.02
CA GLN A 622 8.41 13.24 -21.32
C GLN A 622 8.17 12.93 -19.83
N LEU A 623 7.63 11.75 -19.50
CA LEU A 623 7.50 11.27 -18.12
C LEU A 623 8.87 11.15 -17.43
N ALA A 624 9.89 10.66 -18.13
CA ALA A 624 11.26 10.57 -17.62
C ALA A 624 11.90 11.94 -17.25
N GLY A 625 11.30 13.07 -17.68
CA GLY A 625 11.70 14.42 -17.30
C GLY A 625 10.71 15.16 -16.38
N SER A 626 9.58 14.57 -16.04
CA SER A 626 8.49 15.21 -15.27
C SER A 626 8.75 15.14 -13.75
N PRO A 627 8.79 16.26 -13.03
CA PRO A 627 8.85 16.26 -11.56
C PRO A 627 7.69 15.50 -10.91
N GLU A 628 6.49 15.58 -11.50
CA GLU A 628 5.30 14.86 -11.04
C GLU A 628 5.49 13.34 -11.11
N ALA A 629 6.15 12.84 -12.16
CA ALA A 629 6.48 11.43 -12.29
C ALA A 629 7.52 10.96 -11.26
N HIS A 630 8.50 11.82 -10.95
CA HIS A 630 9.49 11.56 -9.91
C HIS A 630 8.85 11.54 -8.51
N ALA A 631 8.00 12.53 -8.21
CA ALA A 631 7.26 12.61 -6.96
C ALA A 631 6.31 11.41 -6.78
N CYS A 632 5.61 11.00 -7.85
CA CYS A 632 4.77 9.80 -7.77
C CYS A 632 5.59 8.53 -7.55
N PHE A 633 6.70 8.33 -8.26
CA PHE A 633 7.56 7.16 -8.03
C PHE A 633 8.07 7.11 -6.58
N ALA A 634 8.48 8.26 -6.04
CA ALA A 634 8.86 8.41 -4.64
C ALA A 634 7.71 8.07 -3.67
N LEU A 635 6.49 8.52 -3.97
CA LEU A 635 5.29 8.20 -3.20
C LEU A 635 4.96 6.70 -3.21
N GLN A 636 5.04 6.03 -4.37
CA GLN A 636 4.72 4.60 -4.47
C GLN A 636 5.72 3.76 -3.66
N TRP A 637 7.02 4.08 -3.71
CA TRP A 637 8.01 3.44 -2.84
C TRP A 637 7.80 3.75 -1.36
N THR A 638 7.41 4.97 -1.03
CA THR A 638 7.09 5.38 0.35
C THR A 638 5.90 4.59 0.91
N ARG A 639 4.82 4.44 0.12
CA ARG A 639 3.67 3.58 0.46
C ARG A 639 4.10 2.14 0.71
N PHE A 640 4.92 1.57 -0.17
CA PHE A 640 5.40 0.18 -0.04
C PHE A 640 6.35 -0.02 1.14
N ALA A 641 7.29 0.91 1.36
CA ALA A 641 8.30 0.81 2.42
C ALA A 641 7.70 0.86 3.83
N TYR A 642 6.75 1.77 4.05
CA TYR A 642 6.20 2.03 5.38
C TYR A 642 4.82 1.41 5.61
N GLY A 643 4.12 0.92 4.58
CA GLY A 643 2.83 0.23 4.76
C GLY A 643 1.80 1.05 5.56
N VAL A 644 1.83 2.38 5.47
CA VAL A 644 0.89 3.26 6.19
C VAL A 644 -0.19 3.81 5.27
N ARG A 645 -1.33 4.22 5.85
CA ARG A 645 -2.31 5.04 5.13
C ARG A 645 -1.73 6.42 4.91
N GLU A 646 -2.06 7.04 3.79
CA GLU A 646 -1.70 8.43 3.52
C GLU A 646 -2.40 9.38 4.51
N ASN A 647 -1.65 10.38 4.94
CA ASN A 647 -2.04 11.49 5.81
C ASN A 647 -1.06 12.65 5.57
N SER A 648 -1.28 13.81 6.20
CA SER A 648 -0.35 14.95 6.09
C SER A 648 1.10 14.61 6.48
N GLN A 649 1.33 13.78 7.51
CA GLN A 649 2.68 13.35 7.91
C GLN A 649 3.41 12.59 6.79
N LEU A 650 2.70 11.69 6.09
CA LEU A 650 3.26 10.98 4.95
C LEU A 650 3.46 11.94 3.77
N SER A 651 2.54 12.88 3.52
CA SER A 651 2.68 13.89 2.46
C SER A 651 3.97 14.71 2.63
N CYS A 652 4.24 15.18 3.85
CA CYS A 652 5.48 15.92 4.16
C CYS A 652 6.75 15.09 3.90
N LEU A 653 6.76 13.81 4.32
CA LEU A 653 7.87 12.90 4.01
C LEU A 653 8.02 12.68 2.50
N VAL A 654 6.91 12.59 1.77
CA VAL A 654 6.90 12.35 0.33
C VAL A 654 7.50 13.53 -0.41
N ASP A 655 7.25 14.77 0.00
CA ASP A 655 7.87 15.95 -0.61
C ASP A 655 9.40 15.96 -0.40
N ASP A 656 9.89 15.65 0.81
CA ASP A 656 11.33 15.50 1.11
C ASP A 656 11.99 14.39 0.29
N VAL A 657 11.31 13.26 0.16
CA VAL A 657 11.79 12.05 -0.52
C VAL A 657 11.74 12.24 -2.04
N ALA A 658 10.70 12.89 -2.56
CA ALA A 658 10.59 13.30 -3.96
C ALA A 658 11.69 14.30 -4.35
N ALA A 659 12.03 15.24 -3.46
CA ALA A 659 13.13 16.20 -3.70
C ALA A 659 14.51 15.52 -3.85
N GLN A 660 14.67 14.28 -3.39
CA GLN A 660 15.88 13.46 -3.60
C GLN A 660 15.90 12.73 -4.95
N LEU A 661 14.73 12.54 -5.58
CA LEU A 661 14.60 11.84 -6.86
C LEU A 661 14.73 12.82 -8.04
N THR A 662 15.96 12.98 -8.53
CA THR A 662 16.28 13.70 -9.76
C THR A 662 16.36 12.74 -10.95
N PRO A 663 16.35 13.21 -12.22
CA PRO A 663 16.49 12.35 -13.39
C PRO A 663 17.77 11.49 -13.44
N ASP A 664 18.82 11.91 -12.74
CA ASP A 664 20.11 11.21 -12.62
C ASP A 664 20.26 10.45 -11.28
N THR A 665 19.24 10.46 -10.40
CA THR A 665 19.28 9.75 -9.12
C THR A 665 19.24 8.24 -9.36
N ARG A 666 20.23 7.53 -8.81
CA ARG A 666 20.28 6.06 -8.85
C ARG A 666 19.16 5.48 -7.98
N LEU A 667 18.43 4.50 -8.51
CA LEU A 667 17.29 3.91 -7.79
C LEU A 667 17.71 3.12 -6.55
N ASP A 668 18.92 2.54 -6.51
CA ASP A 668 19.45 1.88 -5.32
C ASP A 668 19.76 2.87 -4.19
N ASP A 669 20.40 4.01 -4.50
CA ASP A 669 20.64 5.09 -3.53
C ASP A 669 19.33 5.68 -2.97
N PHE A 670 18.29 5.79 -3.81
CA PHE A 670 16.96 6.23 -3.40
C PHE A 670 16.28 5.23 -2.44
N ILE A 671 16.32 3.93 -2.74
CA ILE A 671 15.74 2.89 -1.86
C ILE A 671 16.50 2.85 -0.52
N VAL A 672 17.82 3.09 -0.53
CA VAL A 672 18.62 3.23 0.70
C VAL A 672 18.24 4.49 1.49
N SER A 673 17.95 5.63 0.85
CA SER A 673 17.61 6.86 1.58
C SER A 673 16.28 6.77 2.34
N LEU A 674 15.33 5.96 1.86
CA LEU A 674 14.11 5.59 2.60
C LEU A 674 14.46 4.89 3.94
N ALA A 675 15.41 3.97 3.94
CA ALA A 675 15.86 3.28 5.15
C ALA A 675 16.59 4.21 6.15
N LEU A 676 17.12 5.33 5.67
CA LEU A 676 17.82 6.35 6.48
C LEU A 676 16.91 7.46 6.99
N SER A 677 15.62 7.46 6.63
CA SER A 677 14.69 8.48 7.12
C SER A 677 14.38 8.29 8.61
N SER A 678 14.03 9.40 9.28
CA SER A 678 13.47 9.36 10.63
C SER A 678 12.14 8.61 10.70
N HIS A 679 11.36 8.59 9.62
CA HIS A 679 10.14 7.79 9.51
C HIS A 679 10.43 6.29 9.55
N PHE A 680 11.61 5.87 9.10
CA PHE A 680 12.06 4.48 9.23
C PHE A 680 12.44 4.14 10.68
N THR A 681 13.19 5.01 11.36
CA THR A 681 13.89 4.71 12.63
C THR A 681 13.23 5.22 13.91
N ALA A 682 12.25 6.13 13.82
CA ALA A 682 11.58 6.72 14.97
C ALA A 682 10.05 6.75 14.77
N ARG A 683 9.31 6.89 15.87
CA ARG A 683 7.85 6.98 15.88
C ARG A 683 7.35 8.12 16.76
N VAL A 684 6.13 8.59 16.52
CA VAL A 684 5.38 9.50 17.40
C VAL A 684 4.15 8.80 17.98
N GLY A 685 3.77 9.21 19.18
CA GLY A 685 2.57 8.71 19.85
C GLY A 685 2.27 9.49 21.13
N LYS A 686 1.10 9.27 21.72
CA LYS A 686 0.80 9.83 23.04
C LYS A 686 1.64 9.09 24.09
N ASP A 687 2.34 9.84 24.93
CA ASP A 687 2.90 9.30 26.16
C ASP A 687 1.76 8.69 26.99
N ALA A 688 1.97 7.48 27.52
CA ALA A 688 1.00 6.83 28.41
C ALA A 688 0.75 7.73 29.62
N ALA A 689 -0.52 7.90 30.00
CA ALA A 689 -0.85 8.72 31.15
C ALA A 689 -0.19 8.13 32.42
N PRO A 690 0.39 8.93 33.33
CA PRO A 690 1.04 8.39 34.53
C PRO A 690 0.05 7.62 35.42
N GLY A 691 0.03 6.29 35.29
CA GLY A 691 -0.89 5.40 35.99
C GLY A 691 -1.56 4.33 35.12
N GLU A 692 -1.44 4.36 33.79
CA GLU A 692 -1.77 3.21 32.94
C GLU A 692 -0.60 2.23 32.96
N GLU A 693 -0.73 1.13 33.73
CA GLU A 693 0.15 -0.02 33.55
C GLU A 693 -0.10 -0.66 32.17
N PRO A 694 0.91 -1.26 31.52
CA PRO A 694 0.67 -2.05 30.33
C PRO A 694 -0.26 -3.19 30.73
N GLY A 695 -1.44 -3.27 30.12
CA GLY A 695 -2.43 -4.28 30.45
C GLY A 695 -1.84 -5.67 30.33
N ASP A 696 -1.74 -6.36 31.47
CA ASP A 696 -1.32 -7.76 31.52
C ASP A 696 -2.30 -8.59 30.70
N GLY A 697 -1.76 -9.38 29.76
CA GLY A 697 -2.52 -10.21 28.85
C GLY A 697 -2.98 -11.50 29.54
N GLY A 698 -3.66 -11.40 30.68
CA GLY A 698 -4.01 -12.56 31.49
C GLY A 698 -4.81 -12.26 32.75
N GLU A 699 -6.11 -11.94 32.62
CA GLU A 699 -7.07 -12.21 33.71
C GLU A 699 -8.07 -13.30 33.30
N ASP A 700 -8.07 -14.37 34.10
CA ASP A 700 -8.80 -15.62 33.96
C ASP A 700 -10.29 -15.46 34.31
N PRO A 701 -11.25 -15.84 33.43
CA PRO A 701 -12.67 -15.71 33.72
C PRO A 701 -13.20 -16.89 34.57
N GLY A 702 -12.86 -16.97 35.87
CA GLY A 702 -13.37 -18.08 36.70
C GLY A 702 -13.12 -18.13 38.21
N ASP A 703 -13.77 -17.27 39.01
CA ASP A 703 -14.33 -17.56 40.37
C ASP A 703 -15.19 -16.32 40.77
N GLY A 704 -16.36 -16.33 41.40
CA GLY A 704 -17.08 -17.32 42.21
C GLY A 704 -17.55 -16.65 43.51
N GLY A 705 -18.87 -16.61 43.78
CA GLY A 705 -19.45 -15.97 44.99
C GLY A 705 -20.83 -15.33 44.74
N GLU A 706 -21.91 -16.11 44.78
CA GLU A 706 -22.82 -16.29 45.94
C GLU A 706 -23.60 -15.01 46.33
N ASP A 707 -24.85 -14.82 45.83
CA ASP A 707 -26.15 -15.28 46.42
C ASP A 707 -26.81 -14.14 47.28
N PRO A 708 -28.14 -14.10 47.61
CA PRO A 708 -29.32 -14.84 47.12
C PRO A 708 -30.49 -13.98 46.61
N GLY A 709 -31.50 -14.62 45.99
CA GLY A 709 -32.90 -14.20 46.18
C GLY A 709 -33.95 -14.63 45.15
N ASP A 710 -34.85 -15.54 45.57
CA ASP A 710 -36.21 -15.80 45.04
C ASP A 710 -36.34 -16.24 43.56
N GLY A 711 -37.04 -17.30 43.15
CA GLY A 711 -37.93 -18.22 43.89
C GLY A 711 -39.14 -18.56 43.01
N GLY A 712 -39.35 -19.85 42.65
CA GLY A 712 -40.59 -20.27 41.97
C GLY A 712 -40.47 -21.40 40.93
N GLU A 713 -40.89 -22.60 41.33
CA GLU A 713 -41.75 -23.55 40.59
C GLU A 713 -41.39 -23.97 39.13
N ASP A 714 -40.92 -25.21 38.99
CA ASP A 714 -41.16 -26.10 37.83
C ASP A 714 -42.59 -26.68 37.94
N PRO A 715 -43.42 -26.69 36.86
CA PRO A 715 -43.51 -27.89 36.00
C PRO A 715 -43.84 -27.62 34.51
N GLY A 716 -43.20 -28.34 33.58
CA GLY A 716 -43.70 -28.36 32.19
C GLY A 716 -42.98 -29.22 31.15
N ASP A 717 -43.40 -30.49 31.01
CA ASP A 717 -43.19 -31.29 29.80
C ASP A 717 -43.95 -30.68 28.60
N GLY A 718 -43.29 -30.56 27.44
CA GLY A 718 -43.84 -29.94 26.24
C GLY A 718 -42.83 -29.85 25.10
N GLY A 719 -42.71 -30.90 24.30
CA GLY A 719 -42.03 -30.82 23.02
C GLY A 719 -42.94 -30.29 21.92
N GLU A 720 -42.54 -29.23 21.23
CA GLU A 720 -43.14 -28.73 19.98
C GLU A 720 -42.07 -28.11 19.08
N ASP A 721 -42.37 -28.08 17.77
CA ASP A 721 -41.58 -27.79 16.54
C ASP A 721 -40.33 -26.87 16.59
N PRO A 722 -39.41 -27.00 15.60
CA PRO A 722 -38.38 -25.98 15.35
C PRO A 722 -39.04 -24.68 14.87
N GLY A 723 -38.73 -23.59 15.56
CA GLY A 723 -39.32 -22.27 15.32
C GLY A 723 -39.04 -21.74 13.92
N ASP A 724 -40.12 -21.32 13.27
CA ASP A 724 -40.25 -20.51 12.06
C ASP A 724 -39.02 -19.62 11.76
N GLY A 725 -38.39 -19.81 10.60
CA GLY A 725 -37.32 -18.94 10.12
C GLY A 725 -37.87 -17.55 9.82
N GLY A 726 -37.11 -16.50 10.18
CA GLY A 726 -37.50 -15.11 9.97
C GLY A 726 -37.94 -14.84 8.53
N SER A 727 -38.99 -14.03 8.36
CA SER A 727 -39.49 -13.76 7.02
C SER A 727 -38.50 -12.89 6.25
N SER A 728 -38.50 -12.98 4.91
CA SER A 728 -37.64 -12.11 4.09
C SER A 728 -37.96 -10.62 4.22
N ASP A 729 -39.09 -10.27 4.83
CA ASP A 729 -39.52 -8.88 5.04
C ASP A 729 -38.83 -8.26 6.28
N ASP A 730 -38.18 -9.07 7.12
CA ASP A 730 -37.45 -8.66 8.33
C ASP A 730 -35.92 -8.52 8.08
N LEU A 731 -35.47 -8.75 6.84
CA LEU A 731 -34.08 -8.71 6.41
C LEU A 731 -33.84 -7.60 5.37
N GLY A 732 -33.09 -6.57 5.76
CA GLY A 732 -32.56 -5.58 4.81
C GLY A 732 -31.44 -6.20 3.97
N VAL A 733 -31.46 -6.01 2.65
CA VAL A 733 -30.43 -6.55 1.75
C VAL A 733 -29.85 -5.45 0.85
N ALA A 734 -28.54 -5.25 0.91
CA ALA A 734 -27.79 -4.36 0.04
C ALA A 734 -26.82 -5.19 -0.82
N VAL A 735 -26.87 -5.00 -2.15
CA VAL A 735 -25.97 -5.65 -3.11
C VAL A 735 -25.12 -4.58 -3.79
N VAL A 736 -23.80 -4.73 -3.70
CA VAL A 736 -22.79 -3.91 -4.39
C VAL A 736 -22.21 -4.73 -5.53
N THR A 737 -22.09 -4.14 -6.72
CA THR A 737 -21.36 -4.75 -7.83
C THR A 737 -19.88 -4.36 -7.73
N ASP A 738 -19.03 -5.31 -7.36
CA ASP A 738 -17.59 -5.08 -7.18
C ASP A 738 -16.87 -5.03 -8.53
N SER A 739 -17.31 -5.87 -9.48
CA SER A 739 -16.81 -5.88 -10.86
C SER A 739 -17.83 -6.51 -11.81
N MET A 740 -17.81 -6.10 -13.08
CA MET A 740 -18.71 -6.63 -14.12
C MET A 740 -18.01 -6.65 -15.48
N TRP A 741 -18.22 -7.72 -16.25
CA TRP A 741 -17.67 -7.95 -17.58
C TRP A 741 -18.70 -8.63 -18.50
N ALA A 742 -18.37 -8.77 -19.78
CA ALA A 742 -19.31 -9.19 -20.83
C ALA A 742 -19.96 -10.58 -20.66
N THR A 743 -19.46 -11.41 -19.73
CA THR A 743 -19.94 -12.77 -19.46
C THR A 743 -19.96 -13.08 -17.97
N GLY A 744 -20.11 -12.06 -17.10
CA GLY A 744 -20.18 -12.28 -15.65
C GLY A 744 -19.98 -11.03 -14.80
N ALA A 745 -20.13 -11.20 -13.49
CA ALA A 745 -19.95 -10.15 -12.49
C ALA A 745 -19.60 -10.75 -11.12
N CYS A 746 -19.01 -9.94 -10.24
CA CYS A 746 -18.84 -10.25 -8.82
C CYS A 746 -19.53 -9.19 -7.97
N TYR A 747 -20.10 -9.63 -6.85
CA TYR A 747 -20.88 -8.80 -5.93
C TYR A 747 -20.53 -9.07 -4.48
N SER A 748 -20.54 -8.00 -3.69
CA SER A 748 -20.57 -8.05 -2.24
C SER A 748 -21.99 -7.77 -1.76
N VAL A 749 -22.46 -8.53 -0.78
CA VAL A 749 -23.83 -8.48 -0.27
C VAL A 749 -23.80 -8.32 1.24
N THR A 750 -24.56 -7.35 1.74
CA THR A 750 -24.79 -7.15 3.18
C THR A 750 -26.24 -7.46 3.49
N VAL A 751 -26.45 -8.29 4.51
CA VAL A 751 -27.74 -8.67 5.07
C VAL A 751 -27.85 -8.07 6.46
N THR A 752 -28.85 -7.25 6.69
CA THR A 752 -29.14 -6.56 7.94
C THR A 752 -30.35 -7.17 8.60
N ASN A 753 -30.27 -7.51 9.89
CA ASN A 753 -31.47 -7.87 10.65
C ASN A 753 -32.21 -6.58 11.06
N GLU A 754 -33.39 -6.35 10.49
CA GLU A 754 -34.22 -5.17 10.78
C GLU A 754 -35.30 -5.44 11.85
N SER A 755 -35.36 -6.68 12.38
CA SER A 755 -36.26 -7.07 13.48
C SER A 755 -35.70 -6.74 14.87
N ASP A 756 -36.52 -7.01 15.91
CA ASP A 756 -36.17 -6.85 17.32
C ASP A 756 -35.70 -8.14 18.02
N ALA A 757 -35.53 -9.25 17.28
CA ALA A 757 -35.00 -10.52 17.77
C ALA A 757 -33.80 -11.03 16.94
N GLU A 758 -32.96 -11.88 17.53
CA GLU A 758 -31.91 -12.59 16.76
C GLU A 758 -32.57 -13.65 15.85
N LEU A 759 -32.10 -13.77 14.60
CA LEU A 759 -32.64 -14.71 13.62
C LEU A 759 -31.54 -15.39 12.81
N ASP A 760 -31.82 -16.60 12.33
CA ASP A 760 -31.07 -17.28 11.28
C ASP A 760 -31.39 -16.64 9.92
N TRP A 761 -30.39 -16.19 9.16
CA TRP A 761 -30.65 -15.49 7.89
C TRP A 761 -30.59 -16.41 6.67
N GLN A 762 -31.58 -16.23 5.78
CA GLN A 762 -31.58 -16.79 4.43
C GLN A 762 -32.27 -15.81 3.47
N ILE A 763 -31.60 -15.48 2.38
CA ILE A 763 -32.11 -14.58 1.34
C ILE A 763 -32.11 -15.27 -0.03
N THR A 764 -32.89 -14.76 -0.98
CA THR A 764 -32.84 -15.23 -2.37
C THR A 764 -32.61 -14.05 -3.30
N LEU A 765 -31.54 -14.12 -4.09
CA LEU A 765 -31.18 -13.11 -5.09
C LEU A 765 -31.53 -13.61 -6.49
N SER A 766 -32.00 -12.70 -7.33
CA SER A 766 -32.14 -12.97 -8.77
C SER A 766 -30.79 -12.79 -9.43
N VAL A 767 -30.27 -13.88 -10.00
CA VAL A 767 -28.97 -13.93 -10.68
C VAL A 767 -29.21 -14.05 -12.19
N ALA A 768 -28.40 -13.36 -12.99
CA ALA A 768 -28.53 -13.42 -14.44
C ALA A 768 -27.71 -14.57 -15.05
N GLY A 769 -26.75 -15.15 -14.31
CA GLY A 769 -25.85 -16.22 -14.74
C GLY A 769 -25.75 -17.42 -13.79
N GLU A 770 -24.84 -18.36 -14.08
CA GLU A 770 -24.44 -19.45 -13.18
C GLU A 770 -23.39 -18.96 -12.18
N ILE A 771 -23.61 -19.15 -10.88
CA ILE A 771 -22.63 -18.76 -9.85
C ILE A 771 -21.45 -19.72 -9.89
N ASN A 772 -20.27 -19.17 -10.21
CA ASN A 772 -19.03 -19.92 -10.34
C ASN A 772 -18.09 -19.77 -9.13
N ASN A 773 -18.36 -18.80 -8.24
CA ASN A 773 -17.62 -18.60 -7.00
C ASN A 773 -18.51 -17.93 -5.93
N HIS A 774 -18.30 -18.22 -4.65
CA HIS A 774 -18.96 -17.53 -3.53
C HIS A 774 -18.16 -17.70 -2.23
N TRP A 775 -18.37 -16.81 -1.27
CA TRP A 775 -17.72 -16.83 0.05
C TRP A 775 -18.66 -16.32 1.15
N ASN A 776 -18.43 -16.75 2.40
CA ASN A 776 -19.18 -16.39 3.61
C ASN A 776 -20.70 -16.65 3.60
N ALA A 777 -21.16 -17.53 2.71
CA ALA A 777 -22.55 -17.98 2.66
C ALA A 777 -22.62 -19.44 2.18
N THR A 778 -23.68 -20.14 2.56
CA THR A 778 -24.14 -21.34 1.85
C THR A 778 -24.87 -20.92 0.58
N LEU A 779 -24.83 -21.74 -0.47
CA LEU A 779 -25.46 -21.45 -1.77
C LEU A 779 -26.29 -22.63 -2.27
N THR A 780 -27.51 -22.35 -2.72
CA THR A 780 -28.29 -23.25 -3.59
C THR A 780 -28.90 -22.44 -4.75
N GLN A 781 -28.48 -22.74 -5.99
CA GLN A 781 -29.01 -22.09 -7.19
C GLN A 781 -30.03 -22.96 -7.92
N THR A 782 -31.16 -22.38 -8.32
CA THR A 782 -32.18 -23.02 -9.18
C THR A 782 -32.55 -22.08 -10.33
N GLY A 783 -31.87 -22.25 -11.47
CA GLY A 783 -31.98 -21.31 -12.59
C GLY A 783 -31.49 -19.91 -12.21
N ASN A 784 -32.27 -18.88 -12.53
CA ASN A 784 -31.96 -17.48 -12.23
C ASN A 784 -32.30 -17.04 -10.79
N GLN A 785 -32.41 -17.98 -9.85
CA GLN A 785 -32.61 -17.72 -8.42
C GLN A 785 -31.50 -18.40 -7.63
N ALA A 786 -30.75 -17.60 -6.86
CA ALA A 786 -29.71 -18.07 -5.96
C ALA A 786 -30.13 -17.81 -4.52
N GLN A 787 -30.35 -18.90 -3.78
CA GLN A 787 -30.62 -18.84 -2.35
C GLN A 787 -29.30 -18.86 -1.59
N PHE A 788 -29.08 -17.85 -0.76
CA PHE A 788 -27.93 -17.72 0.12
C PHE A 788 -28.40 -17.78 1.58
N GLY A 789 -27.71 -18.53 2.42
CA GLY A 789 -27.89 -18.49 3.87
C GLY A 789 -26.56 -18.38 4.57
N GLY A 790 -26.57 -18.11 5.86
CA GLY A 790 -25.32 -18.08 6.62
C GLY A 790 -24.60 -19.43 6.70
N VAL A 791 -23.35 -19.36 7.14
CA VAL A 791 -22.48 -20.48 7.53
C VAL A 791 -22.21 -20.39 9.04
N ASP A 792 -21.67 -21.42 9.66
CA ASP A 792 -21.54 -21.61 11.12
C ASP A 792 -20.99 -20.42 11.96
N PHE A 793 -20.35 -19.41 11.35
CA PHE A 793 -19.86 -18.20 12.02
C PHE A 793 -20.70 -16.94 11.80
N ASN A 794 -21.66 -16.95 10.87
CA ASN A 794 -22.55 -15.83 10.57
C ASN A 794 -24.02 -16.25 10.35
N ASP A 795 -24.40 -17.49 10.68
CA ASP A 795 -25.75 -18.03 10.52
C ASP A 795 -26.82 -17.17 11.19
N ARG A 796 -26.51 -16.66 12.39
CA ARG A 796 -27.37 -15.75 13.16
C ARG A 796 -26.90 -14.31 13.13
N ILE A 797 -27.88 -13.40 13.06
CA ILE A 797 -27.68 -11.95 13.10
C ILE A 797 -28.53 -11.37 14.24
N ALA A 798 -27.91 -10.65 15.17
CA ALA A 798 -28.59 -9.92 16.23
C ALA A 798 -29.36 -8.67 15.69
N PRO A 799 -30.36 -8.13 16.42
CA PRO A 799 -31.11 -6.93 16.01
C PRO A 799 -30.22 -5.75 15.61
N GLY A 800 -30.40 -5.23 14.39
CA GLY A 800 -29.62 -4.13 13.84
C GLY A 800 -28.17 -4.46 13.47
N ALA A 801 -27.72 -5.71 13.66
CA ALA A 801 -26.43 -6.18 13.18
C ALA A 801 -26.50 -6.62 11.70
N THR A 802 -25.34 -6.93 11.12
CA THR A 802 -25.23 -7.34 9.72
C THR A 802 -24.33 -8.56 9.53
N ALA A 803 -24.65 -9.39 8.54
CA ALA A 803 -23.74 -10.36 7.94
C ALA A 803 -23.36 -9.91 6.53
N SER A 804 -22.13 -10.21 6.09
CA SER A 804 -21.67 -9.90 4.74
C SER A 804 -21.05 -11.10 4.05
N PHE A 805 -21.42 -11.29 2.79
CA PHE A 805 -20.98 -12.36 1.91
C PHE A 805 -20.74 -11.85 0.49
N GLY A 806 -20.26 -12.69 -0.42
CA GLY A 806 -20.18 -12.31 -1.82
C GLY A 806 -20.15 -13.49 -2.77
N PHE A 807 -20.38 -13.21 -4.05
CA PHE A 807 -20.46 -14.21 -5.11
C PHE A 807 -20.06 -13.64 -6.47
N CYS A 808 -19.63 -14.53 -7.36
CA CYS A 808 -19.42 -14.23 -8.77
C CYS A 808 -20.28 -15.13 -9.65
N GLU A 809 -20.90 -14.56 -10.67
CA GLU A 809 -21.73 -15.27 -11.66
C GLU A 809 -21.14 -15.13 -13.08
N ALA A 810 -21.49 -16.08 -13.95
CA ALA A 810 -21.17 -16.07 -15.38
C ALA A 810 -22.45 -16.11 -16.24
N PHE A 811 -22.62 -15.11 -17.11
CA PHE A 811 -23.77 -14.92 -18.00
C PHE A 811 -23.68 -15.75 -19.29
#